data_AF-A0A7X5UC14-F1
#
_entry.id   AF-A0A7X5UC14-F1
#
_cell.length_a   1.000
_cell.length_b   1.000
_cell.length_c   1.000
_cell.angle_alpha   90.00
_cell.angle_beta   90.00
_cell.angle_gamma   90.00
#
_symmetry.space_group_name_H-M   'P 1'
#
loop_
_entity.id
_entity.type
_entity.pdbx_description
1 polymer ?
#
loop_
_entity_poly.entity_id
_entity_poly.type
_entity_poly.pdbx_seq_one_letter_code
_entity_poly.pdbx_strand_id
1 'polypeptide(L)'
;MTARRTVLLSAAIVAALGLTACHKDGNNTPTADPKAVAAAQADISAPAWLRQHLPAQTVSYVRIPSPWVMLGGVPTGRALDAALSTKAHLDLVAKLRESIARDKILADLKIAPVLGLLLDDLRSPVEVALIDPVGIPSPASRVVVTAVLAQPSVDAVNARLATLSTTTPILAAPLDAQGNGTLSSGGAVRYDVKTRRLWVTQATKEPSDAAKLDELIASFGNAGTKDSPATLGELESRIDTSGEGLFGWVTVRGVGAVAAAQAGDNPLGRLPADFASKADAIAFGAGSVDGLGQIRLIVHAPQARALQYLAPVSFAPSIKTAGEPRWVLTFAVPGPEAYKRFEDNLNLDFGSDAAGKFHALDKRMQDRYGAALADYFKWFGPELVVFADDAGTFYALRTRDMKAWRDHMAAMGPRGWKTGTSKIDGTEVHWVTAPPQGSDVLPADATPSMKPLAELIGRMGGKSWWLEDGDWIVMAGVPQALSDRAAAKPDTSVADWLASRHYPGNRTLAGFTATTHGAQRDAYYTYIQILQILASMSGSEADIATLPSAHTLGLPDKGVLGTAIEADQDTLALSFTYQQTPYELVDSGGAMSIAVTSAILAAIAVPQYENYTMRAQVNLALAAADPVKEAVGKKRLATGRFPATNAAAGLGKPETLGNDIAGSVEIGQGGSITITLDATPPHKADQKLDSGQLVLTPRVEEGRVDWACEGDGIDPKYLPAACRGPVLEP
;
A
#
# COMPACT_ATOMS: atom_id res chain seq x y z
N MET A 1 -2.33 6.24 79.82
CA MET A 1 -3.57 5.52 79.45
C MET A 1 -3.95 5.90 78.02
N THR A 2 -3.19 5.42 77.03
CA THR A 2 -3.44 5.68 75.58
C THR A 2 -2.49 4.82 74.76
N ALA A 3 -2.72 3.51 74.78
CA ALA A 3 -2.03 2.55 73.92
C ALA A 3 -2.92 1.31 73.76
N ARG A 4 -4.07 1.46 73.08
CA ARG A 4 -4.93 0.30 72.72
C ARG A 4 -5.99 0.55 71.65
N ARG A 5 -5.86 1.58 70.79
CA ARG A 5 -6.83 1.84 69.71
C ARG A 5 -6.27 1.91 68.28
N THR A 6 -4.98 1.70 68.07
CA THR A 6 -4.36 1.83 66.74
C THR A 6 -3.90 0.52 66.11
N VAL A 7 -4.30 -0.64 66.64
CA VAL A 7 -3.87 -1.96 66.14
C VAL A 7 -5.03 -2.78 65.52
N LEU A 8 -6.27 -2.28 65.57
CA LEU A 8 -7.45 -2.97 65.03
C LEU A 8 -7.99 -2.40 63.70
N LEU A 9 -7.42 -1.32 63.15
CA LEU A 9 -7.75 -0.86 61.78
C LEU A 9 -6.78 -1.34 60.70
N SER A 10 -5.59 -1.83 61.07
CA SER A 10 -4.59 -2.31 60.11
C SER A 10 -4.81 -3.77 59.69
N ALA A 11 -5.65 -4.52 60.40
CA ALA A 11 -5.91 -5.93 60.14
C ALA A 11 -7.17 -6.17 59.27
N ALA A 12 -7.99 -5.15 58.99
CA ALA A 12 -9.18 -5.26 58.16
C ALA A 12 -8.96 -4.82 56.69
N ILE A 13 -7.82 -4.19 56.37
CA ILE A 13 -7.48 -3.80 54.98
C ILE A 13 -6.60 -4.85 54.29
N VAL A 14 -5.92 -5.71 55.04
CA VAL A 14 -5.08 -6.79 54.49
C VAL A 14 -5.89 -8.05 54.13
N ALA A 15 -7.13 -8.18 54.61
CA ALA A 15 -8.02 -9.31 54.29
C ALA A 15 -8.96 -9.07 53.08
N ALA A 16 -8.90 -7.91 52.43
CA ALA A 16 -9.64 -7.62 51.19
C ALA A 16 -8.74 -7.46 49.95
N LEU A 17 -7.41 -7.56 50.12
CA LEU A 17 -6.43 -7.60 49.02
C LEU A 17 -5.90 -9.02 48.76
N GLY A 18 -6.62 -10.03 49.24
CA GLY A 18 -6.43 -11.43 48.88
C GLY A 18 -7.00 -11.76 47.50
N LEU A 19 -6.68 -10.97 46.48
CA LEU A 19 -6.66 -11.49 45.12
C LEU A 19 -5.23 -11.96 44.88
N THR A 20 -5.06 -13.26 45.11
CA THR A 20 -4.05 -14.10 44.49
C THR A 20 -3.45 -13.44 43.25
N ALA A 21 -2.22 -12.92 43.38
CA ALA A 21 -1.32 -12.77 42.25
C ALA A 21 -0.95 -14.18 41.78
N CYS A 22 -1.92 -14.88 41.21
CA CYS A 22 -1.62 -15.91 40.24
C CYS A 22 -0.79 -15.21 39.16
N HIS A 23 0.40 -15.74 38.87
CA HIS A 23 0.98 -15.60 37.54
C HIS A 23 -0.15 -15.92 36.56
N LYS A 24 -0.80 -14.88 36.02
CA LYS A 24 -1.74 -15.04 34.92
C LYS A 24 -0.85 -15.36 33.73
N ASP A 25 -1.11 -16.51 33.11
CA ASP A 25 -0.52 -16.88 31.84
C ASP A 25 -0.51 -15.66 30.90
N GLY A 26 0.66 -15.33 30.37
CA GLY A 26 0.97 -14.07 29.66
C GLY A 26 0.25 -13.86 28.32
N ASN A 27 -0.91 -14.48 28.12
CA ASN A 27 -1.67 -14.50 26.86
C ASN A 27 -3.09 -13.94 26.95
N ASN A 28 -3.59 -13.52 28.11
CA ASN A 28 -4.94 -12.96 28.20
C ASN A 28 -4.91 -11.44 28.03
N THR A 29 -5.09 -10.98 26.79
CA THR A 29 -5.35 -9.57 26.45
C THR A 29 -6.46 -9.01 27.35
N PRO A 30 -6.29 -7.82 27.95
CA PRO A 30 -7.34 -7.19 28.74
C PRO A 30 -8.64 -7.08 27.94
N THR A 31 -9.71 -7.68 28.46
CA THR A 31 -11.03 -7.58 27.85
C THR A 31 -11.78 -6.39 28.44
N ALA A 32 -12.07 -5.40 27.60
CA ALA A 32 -12.94 -4.28 27.97
C ALA A 32 -14.41 -4.74 28.02
N ASP A 33 -15.20 -4.22 28.95
CA ASP A 33 -16.65 -4.43 28.95
C ASP A 33 -17.24 -3.81 27.66
N PRO A 34 -17.92 -4.58 26.80
CA PRO A 34 -18.53 -4.07 25.59
C PRO A 34 -19.47 -2.88 25.81
N LYS A 35 -20.13 -2.80 26.98
CA LYS A 35 -20.98 -1.64 27.32
C LYS A 35 -20.15 -0.39 27.60
N ALA A 36 -19.01 -0.53 28.28
CA ALA A 36 -18.10 0.58 28.54
C ALA A 36 -17.46 1.07 27.24
N VAL A 37 -17.08 0.14 26.34
CA VAL A 37 -16.60 0.46 25.00
C VAL A 37 -17.63 1.26 24.21
N ALA A 38 -18.88 0.77 24.15
CA ALA A 38 -19.95 1.47 23.45
C ALA A 38 -20.25 2.86 24.04
N ALA A 39 -20.18 3.00 25.37
CA ALA A 39 -20.34 4.31 26.03
C ALA A 39 -19.19 5.27 25.68
N ALA A 40 -17.94 4.79 25.70
CA ALA A 40 -16.77 5.59 25.32
C ALA A 40 -16.81 6.02 23.86
N GLN A 41 -17.22 5.13 22.95
CA GLN A 41 -17.48 5.49 21.56
C GLN A 41 -18.59 6.54 21.45
N ALA A 42 -19.74 6.34 22.09
CA ALA A 42 -20.82 7.33 22.06
C ALA A 42 -20.41 8.72 22.59
N ASP A 43 -19.57 8.78 23.62
CA ASP A 43 -19.10 10.03 24.22
C ASP A 43 -17.99 10.71 23.40
N ILE A 44 -17.10 9.94 22.78
CA ILE A 44 -15.93 10.47 22.06
C ILE A 44 -16.19 10.55 20.55
N SER A 45 -16.44 9.42 19.90
CA SER A 45 -16.63 9.24 18.46
C SER A 45 -17.46 7.98 18.25
N ALA A 46 -18.71 8.16 17.80
CA ALA A 46 -19.61 7.04 17.52
C ALA A 46 -19.22 6.37 16.19
N PRO A 47 -19.44 5.05 16.05
CA PRO A 47 -19.09 4.34 14.83
C PRO A 47 -19.82 4.88 13.61
N ALA A 48 -19.19 4.73 12.45
CA ALA A 48 -19.78 5.08 11.18
C ALA A 48 -21.14 4.41 10.96
N TRP A 49 -22.12 5.21 10.55
CA TRP A 49 -23.51 4.80 10.42
C TRP A 49 -23.82 4.32 9.00
N LEU A 50 -23.31 4.98 7.96
CA LEU A 50 -23.56 4.63 6.56
C LEU A 50 -23.14 3.20 6.26
N ARG A 51 -22.06 2.67 6.86
CA ARG A 51 -21.60 1.29 6.61
C ARG A 51 -22.71 0.21 6.75
N GLN A 52 -23.76 0.49 7.53
CA GLN A 52 -24.91 -0.42 7.71
C GLN A 52 -26.14 -0.05 6.88
N HIS A 53 -26.09 1.06 6.16
CA HIS A 53 -27.21 1.78 5.54
C HIS A 53 -26.92 2.19 4.09
N LEU A 54 -25.83 1.71 3.47
CA LEU A 54 -25.49 2.02 2.08
C LEU A 54 -26.45 1.31 1.12
N PRO A 55 -27.10 2.02 0.20
CA PRO A 55 -27.97 1.41 -0.80
C PRO A 55 -27.15 0.76 -1.93
N ALA A 56 -27.81 -0.09 -2.74
CA ALA A 56 -27.18 -0.83 -3.85
C ALA A 56 -26.56 0.08 -4.93
N GLN A 57 -27.05 1.32 -5.06
CA GLN A 57 -26.56 2.31 -6.01
C GLN A 57 -25.27 3.03 -5.55
N THR A 58 -24.69 2.60 -4.42
CA THR A 58 -23.42 3.14 -3.93
C THR A 58 -22.28 2.76 -4.88
N VAL A 59 -21.62 3.76 -5.44
CA VAL A 59 -20.46 3.57 -6.33
C VAL A 59 -19.12 3.92 -5.69
N SER A 60 -19.15 4.67 -4.59
CA SER A 60 -17.99 4.86 -3.72
C SER A 60 -18.44 5.16 -2.31
N TYR A 61 -17.62 4.76 -1.34
CA TYR A 61 -17.81 5.06 0.07
C TYR A 61 -16.45 5.32 0.72
N VAL A 62 -16.34 6.42 1.47
CA VAL A 62 -15.15 6.77 2.24
C VAL A 62 -15.56 7.14 3.64
N ARG A 63 -14.92 6.53 4.64
CA ARG A 63 -14.99 6.86 6.05
C ARG A 63 -13.68 7.49 6.47
N ILE A 64 -13.73 8.76 6.85
CA ILE A 64 -12.59 9.51 7.39
C ILE A 64 -12.73 9.49 8.92
N PRO A 65 -11.76 8.90 9.66
CA PRO A 65 -11.84 8.81 11.11
C PRO A 65 -11.98 10.16 11.77
N SER A 66 -12.61 10.20 12.95
CA SER A 66 -12.53 11.40 13.78
C SER A 66 -11.07 11.61 14.25
N PRO A 67 -10.67 12.85 14.53
CA PRO A 67 -9.33 13.12 15.06
C PRO A 67 -9.02 12.33 16.32
N TRP A 68 -10.01 12.07 17.19
CA TRP A 68 -9.81 11.25 18.38
C TRP A 68 -9.43 9.81 18.07
N VAL A 69 -9.99 9.21 17.01
CA VAL A 69 -9.56 7.89 16.53
C VAL A 69 -8.12 7.96 16.02
N MET A 70 -7.77 8.99 15.24
CA MET A 70 -6.41 9.18 14.71
C MET A 70 -5.36 9.34 15.82
N LEU A 71 -5.73 9.97 16.94
CA LEU A 71 -4.89 10.12 18.12
C LEU A 71 -4.83 8.84 18.99
N GLY A 72 -5.61 7.79 18.67
CA GLY A 72 -5.68 6.56 19.46
C GLY A 72 -6.53 6.66 20.72
N GLY A 73 -7.41 7.68 20.80
CA GLY A 73 -8.23 7.96 21.96
C GLY A 73 -9.63 7.33 21.96
N VAL A 74 -9.94 6.48 20.97
CA VAL A 74 -11.26 5.83 20.83
C VAL A 74 -11.06 4.31 20.81
N PRO A 75 -11.88 3.55 21.55
CA PRO A 75 -11.88 2.09 21.47
C PRO A 75 -12.11 1.58 20.04
N THR A 76 -11.26 0.66 19.59
CA THR A 76 -11.27 0.14 18.21
C THR A 76 -11.24 -1.39 18.14
N GLY A 77 -11.52 -2.06 19.26
CA GLY A 77 -11.47 -3.51 19.40
C GLY A 77 -10.09 -4.03 19.76
N ARG A 78 -9.20 -3.21 20.35
CA ARG A 78 -7.80 -3.55 20.62
C ARG A 78 -7.48 -3.49 22.11
N ALA A 79 -6.28 -3.95 22.49
CA ALA A 79 -5.92 -4.12 23.91
C ALA A 79 -6.01 -2.85 24.78
N LEU A 80 -5.89 -1.65 24.19
CA LEU A 80 -6.03 -0.38 24.92
C LEU A 80 -7.47 0.01 25.22
N ASP A 81 -8.47 -0.64 24.63
CA ASP A 81 -9.89 -0.33 24.82
C ASP A 81 -10.28 -0.32 26.30
N ALA A 82 -9.68 -1.18 27.12
CA ALA A 82 -9.94 -1.22 28.56
C ALA A 82 -9.52 0.08 29.27
N ALA A 83 -8.41 0.69 28.86
CA ALA A 83 -7.94 1.97 29.39
C ALA A 83 -8.74 3.15 28.84
N LEU A 84 -9.08 3.08 27.55
CA LEU A 84 -9.86 4.10 26.81
C LEU A 84 -11.35 4.12 27.16
N SER A 85 -11.83 3.12 27.90
CA SER A 85 -13.23 3.04 28.35
C SER A 85 -13.40 3.37 29.84
N THR A 86 -12.36 3.87 30.49
CA THR A 86 -12.41 4.24 31.90
C THR A 86 -13.05 5.61 32.10
N LYS A 87 -13.76 5.80 33.20
CA LYS A 87 -14.32 7.12 33.57
C LYS A 87 -13.26 8.22 33.62
N ALA A 88 -12.06 7.93 34.14
CA ALA A 88 -10.98 8.90 34.23
C ALA A 88 -10.56 9.42 32.84
N HIS A 89 -10.48 8.52 31.85
CA HIS A 89 -10.18 8.89 30.48
C HIS A 89 -11.29 9.72 29.83
N LEU A 90 -12.56 9.33 30.00
CA LEU A 90 -13.71 10.09 29.47
C LEU A 90 -13.80 11.49 30.08
N ASP A 91 -13.64 11.60 31.41
CA ASP A 91 -13.65 12.89 32.12
C ASP A 91 -12.49 13.78 31.65
N LEU A 92 -11.31 13.21 31.38
CA LEU A 92 -10.15 13.93 30.85
C LEU A 92 -10.40 14.46 29.43
N VAL A 93 -10.93 13.63 28.53
CA VAL A 93 -11.29 14.04 27.16
C VAL A 93 -12.34 15.15 27.18
N ALA A 94 -13.37 15.03 28.04
CA ALA A 94 -14.38 16.05 28.20
C ALA A 94 -13.78 17.39 28.69
N LYS A 95 -12.88 17.36 29.67
CA LYS A 95 -12.20 18.56 30.19
C LYS A 95 -11.33 19.23 29.13
N LEU A 96 -10.62 18.45 28.31
CA LEU A 96 -9.81 18.96 27.20
C LEU A 96 -10.67 19.67 26.17
N ARG A 97 -11.79 19.06 25.77
CA ARG A 97 -12.77 19.67 24.85
C ARG A 97 -13.29 21.01 25.36
N GLU A 98 -13.72 21.06 26.64
CA GLU A 98 -14.18 22.30 27.26
C GLU A 98 -13.08 23.38 27.28
N SER A 99 -11.83 22.99 27.54
CA SER A 99 -10.69 23.92 27.59
C SER A 99 -10.36 24.48 26.20
N ILE A 100 -10.28 23.61 25.18
CA ILE A 100 -10.05 24.02 23.77
C ILE A 100 -11.11 25.02 23.32
N ALA A 101 -12.38 24.79 23.66
CA ALA A 101 -13.49 25.66 23.26
C ALA A 101 -13.44 27.06 23.92
N ARG A 102 -12.76 27.19 25.07
CA ARG A 102 -12.74 28.44 25.88
C ARG A 102 -11.39 29.16 25.87
N ASP A 103 -10.36 28.57 25.27
CA ASP A 103 -9.02 29.14 25.30
C ASP A 103 -8.91 30.41 24.45
N LYS A 104 -8.39 31.48 25.08
CA LYS A 104 -8.26 32.79 24.46
C LYS A 104 -7.11 32.86 23.45
N ILE A 105 -6.01 32.16 23.70
CA ILE A 105 -4.83 32.17 22.83
C ILE A 105 -5.18 31.48 21.51
N LEU A 106 -5.84 30.32 21.55
CA LEU A 106 -6.31 29.62 20.36
C LEU A 106 -7.33 30.46 19.57
N ALA A 107 -8.17 31.24 20.26
CA ALA A 107 -9.11 32.16 19.63
C ALA A 107 -8.37 33.33 18.94
N ASP A 108 -7.39 33.95 19.61
CA ASP A 108 -6.58 35.04 19.07
C ASP A 108 -5.73 34.59 17.86
N LEU A 109 -5.24 33.36 17.88
CA LEU A 109 -4.55 32.70 16.76
C LEU A 109 -5.48 32.31 15.60
N LYS A 110 -6.80 32.51 15.74
CA LYS A 110 -7.84 32.13 14.76
C LYS A 110 -7.85 30.66 14.38
N ILE A 111 -7.30 29.79 15.23
CA ILE A 111 -7.28 28.33 15.04
C ILE A 111 -8.36 27.62 15.85
N ALA A 112 -8.89 28.26 16.92
CA ALA A 112 -9.96 27.70 17.76
C ALA A 112 -11.23 27.27 16.98
N PRO A 113 -11.70 27.97 15.92
CA PRO A 113 -12.85 27.50 15.14
C PRO A 113 -12.59 26.15 14.45
N VAL A 114 -11.41 25.98 13.85
CA VAL A 114 -11.07 24.72 13.16
C VAL A 114 -10.78 23.61 14.18
N LEU A 115 -9.97 23.89 15.20
CA LEU A 115 -9.65 22.92 16.25
C LEU A 115 -10.87 22.47 17.03
N GLY A 116 -11.77 23.38 17.39
CA GLY A 116 -13.01 23.01 18.07
C GLY A 116 -13.94 22.21 17.16
N LEU A 117 -13.99 22.45 15.84
CA LEU A 117 -14.80 21.61 14.94
C LEU A 117 -14.28 20.17 14.96
N LEU A 118 -12.97 20.02 14.85
CA LEU A 118 -12.29 18.74 14.74
C LEU A 118 -12.26 17.96 16.07
N LEU A 119 -11.97 18.64 17.18
CA LEU A 119 -11.73 17.99 18.48
C LEU A 119 -12.90 18.11 19.45
N ASP A 120 -13.74 19.13 19.34
CA ASP A 120 -14.88 19.33 20.24
C ASP A 120 -16.24 19.06 19.58
N ASP A 121 -16.47 19.41 18.32
CA ASP A 121 -17.79 19.26 17.72
C ASP A 121 -18.00 17.89 17.07
N LEU A 122 -17.00 17.40 16.33
CA LEU A 122 -17.13 16.14 15.59
C LEU A 122 -17.23 14.95 16.56
N ARG A 123 -18.30 14.17 16.43
CA ARG A 123 -18.67 13.03 17.31
C ARG A 123 -18.83 11.72 16.53
N SER A 124 -18.33 11.66 15.30
CA SER A 124 -18.24 10.43 14.49
C SER A 124 -17.15 10.60 13.43
N PRO A 125 -16.80 9.53 12.70
CA PRO A 125 -16.17 9.66 11.40
C PRO A 125 -16.99 10.56 10.46
N VAL A 126 -16.30 11.22 9.52
CA VAL A 126 -16.96 11.85 8.37
C VAL A 126 -17.13 10.80 7.29
N GLU A 127 -18.38 10.57 6.89
CA GLU A 127 -18.74 9.53 5.94
C GLU A 127 -19.16 10.18 4.62
N VAL A 128 -18.58 9.73 3.51
CA VAL A 128 -18.83 10.25 2.16
C VAL A 128 -19.26 9.07 1.29
N ALA A 129 -20.43 9.16 0.67
CA ALA A 129 -20.91 8.19 -0.30
C ALA A 129 -21.17 8.87 -1.65
N LEU A 130 -20.82 8.19 -2.74
CA LEU A 130 -21.26 8.55 -4.08
C LEU A 130 -22.35 7.58 -4.51
N ILE A 131 -23.48 8.13 -4.92
CA ILE A 131 -24.64 7.38 -5.42
C ILE A 131 -24.80 7.66 -6.91
N ASP A 132 -24.86 6.59 -7.71
CA ASP A 132 -25.14 6.69 -9.15
C ASP A 132 -26.20 5.66 -9.54
N PRO A 133 -27.31 6.07 -10.20
CA PRO A 133 -28.39 5.16 -10.60
C PRO A 133 -27.94 3.99 -11.50
N VAL A 134 -26.85 4.16 -12.24
CA VAL A 134 -26.30 3.16 -13.18
C VAL A 134 -25.32 2.22 -12.47
N GLY A 135 -24.92 2.51 -11.23
CA GLY A 135 -23.98 1.69 -10.47
C GLY A 135 -22.52 1.81 -10.95
N ILE A 136 -22.20 2.85 -11.73
CA ILE A 136 -20.84 3.17 -12.19
C ILE A 136 -20.56 4.65 -11.87
N PRO A 137 -19.37 5.01 -11.35
CA PRO A 137 -19.02 6.40 -11.12
C PRO A 137 -19.08 7.22 -12.42
N SER A 138 -19.86 8.29 -12.40
CA SER A 138 -20.00 9.23 -13.50
C SER A 138 -19.94 10.69 -13.03
N PRO A 139 -19.76 11.69 -13.91
CA PRO A 139 -19.92 13.09 -13.53
C PRO A 139 -21.32 13.43 -12.97
N ALA A 140 -22.34 12.60 -13.25
CA ALA A 140 -23.69 12.76 -12.73
C ALA A 140 -23.87 12.16 -11.32
N SER A 141 -22.86 11.44 -10.80
CA SER A 141 -22.90 10.85 -9.46
C SER A 141 -23.22 11.92 -8.42
N ARG A 142 -24.06 11.55 -7.47
CA ARG A 142 -24.42 12.41 -6.35
C ARG A 142 -23.53 12.12 -5.15
N VAL A 143 -22.92 13.16 -4.61
CA VAL A 143 -22.17 13.07 -3.36
C VAL A 143 -23.15 13.24 -2.20
N VAL A 144 -22.97 12.42 -1.17
CA VAL A 144 -23.65 12.52 0.13
C VAL A 144 -22.57 12.49 1.20
N VAL A 145 -22.56 13.49 2.08
CA VAL A 145 -21.67 13.56 3.24
C VAL A 145 -22.50 13.56 4.51
N THR A 146 -22.07 12.79 5.50
CA THR A 146 -22.69 12.81 6.83
C THR A 146 -21.66 12.72 7.96
N ALA A 147 -21.99 13.37 9.08
CA ALA A 147 -21.25 13.28 10.33
C ALA A 147 -22.17 13.62 11.51
N VAL A 148 -21.83 13.13 12.70
CA VAL A 148 -22.48 13.50 13.96
C VAL A 148 -21.71 14.66 14.59
N LEU A 149 -22.45 15.67 15.05
CA LEU A 149 -21.91 16.87 15.71
C LEU A 149 -22.37 16.96 17.18
N ALA A 150 -21.65 17.72 18.01
CA ALA A 150 -21.96 17.90 19.42
C ALA A 150 -23.15 18.85 19.66
N GLN A 151 -23.45 19.72 18.69
CA GLN A 151 -24.44 20.78 18.81
C GLN A 151 -25.83 20.22 19.19
N PRO A 152 -26.60 20.89 20.07
CA PRO A 152 -27.91 20.41 20.47
C PRO A 152 -29.07 21.07 19.69
N SER A 153 -28.79 22.04 18.83
CA SER A 153 -29.80 22.82 18.12
C SER A 153 -29.28 23.38 16.80
N VAL A 154 -30.20 23.78 15.92
CA VAL A 154 -29.85 24.43 14.65
C VAL A 154 -29.13 25.75 14.87
N ASP A 155 -29.56 26.56 15.85
CA ASP A 155 -28.91 27.83 16.19
C ASP A 155 -27.44 27.64 16.57
N ALA A 156 -27.13 26.57 17.33
CA ALA A 156 -25.77 26.26 17.72
C ALA A 156 -24.91 25.85 16.51
N VAL A 157 -25.48 25.12 15.54
CA VAL A 157 -24.80 24.78 14.28
C VAL A 157 -24.56 26.03 13.44
N ASN A 158 -25.57 26.89 13.28
CA ASN A 158 -25.44 28.15 12.55
C ASN A 158 -24.36 29.05 13.15
N ALA A 159 -24.35 29.20 14.48
CA ALA A 159 -23.31 29.95 15.18
C ALA A 159 -21.93 29.35 14.91
N ARG A 160 -21.79 28.01 14.94
CA ARG A 160 -20.51 27.36 14.69
C ARG A 160 -20.02 27.55 13.26
N LEU A 161 -20.88 27.31 12.26
CA LEU A 161 -20.53 27.47 10.84
C LEU A 161 -20.16 28.92 10.50
N ALA A 162 -20.77 29.91 11.17
CA ALA A 162 -20.39 31.31 11.03
C ALA A 162 -18.95 31.58 11.50
N THR A 163 -18.47 30.91 12.57
CA THR A 163 -17.08 31.06 13.04
C THR A 163 -16.03 30.45 12.11
N LEU A 164 -16.42 29.49 11.26
CA LEU A 164 -15.53 28.82 10.31
C LEU A 164 -15.37 29.60 8.99
N SER A 165 -16.31 30.49 8.68
CA SER A 165 -16.38 31.22 7.43
C SER A 165 -15.50 32.48 7.48
N THR A 166 -14.18 32.34 7.24
CA THR A 166 -13.23 33.47 7.37
C THR A 166 -13.09 34.32 6.11
N THR A 167 -13.35 33.77 4.93
CA THR A 167 -13.27 34.48 3.63
C THR A 167 -14.48 34.25 2.73
N THR A 168 -15.04 33.03 2.74
CA THR A 168 -16.23 32.67 1.97
C THR A 168 -17.22 31.94 2.89
N PRO A 169 -18.51 32.34 2.94
CA PRO A 169 -19.52 31.61 3.70
C PRO A 169 -19.62 30.15 3.26
N ILE A 170 -19.69 29.21 4.21
CA ILE A 170 -19.93 27.79 3.90
C ILE A 170 -21.37 27.58 3.39
N LEU A 171 -22.33 28.22 4.06
CA LEU A 171 -23.75 28.22 3.69
C LEU A 171 -24.15 29.51 2.99
N ALA A 172 -25.06 29.42 2.03
CA ALA A 172 -25.62 30.58 1.33
C ALA A 172 -26.45 31.47 2.28
N ALA A 173 -27.12 30.85 3.25
CA ALA A 173 -27.81 31.48 4.36
C ALA A 173 -27.77 30.54 5.58
N PRO A 174 -27.98 31.04 6.82
CA PRO A 174 -28.15 30.18 7.98
C PRO A 174 -29.25 29.13 7.76
N LEU A 175 -29.07 27.94 8.34
CA LEU A 175 -30.07 26.87 8.34
C LEU A 175 -31.38 27.37 8.96
N ASP A 176 -32.51 26.95 8.38
CA ASP A 176 -33.85 27.28 8.87
C ASP A 176 -34.21 26.56 10.18
N ALA A 177 -35.40 26.83 10.74
CA ALA A 177 -35.84 26.23 12.00
C ALA A 177 -35.96 24.68 11.93
N GLN A 178 -36.08 24.12 10.73
CA GLN A 178 -36.13 22.68 10.47
C GLN A 178 -34.73 22.09 10.20
N GLY A 179 -33.69 22.92 10.23
CA GLY A 179 -32.30 22.53 10.01
C GLY A 179 -31.91 22.44 8.54
N ASN A 180 -32.75 22.88 7.60
CA ASN A 180 -32.45 22.85 6.16
C ASN A 180 -31.69 24.10 5.73
N GLY A 181 -30.83 23.96 4.73
CA GLY A 181 -30.20 25.08 4.06
C GLY A 181 -29.46 24.65 2.80
N THR A 182 -28.63 25.56 2.29
CA THR A 182 -27.85 25.32 1.07
C THR A 182 -26.40 25.72 1.27
N LEU A 183 -25.49 24.97 0.68
CA LEU A 183 -24.09 25.37 0.58
C LEU A 183 -23.96 26.58 -0.34
N SER A 184 -23.00 27.46 -0.08
CA SER A 184 -22.66 28.57 -1.00
C SER A 184 -22.19 28.07 -2.37
N SER A 185 -21.59 26.88 -2.42
CA SER A 185 -21.21 26.18 -3.67
C SER A 185 -22.37 25.52 -4.39
N GLY A 186 -23.60 25.63 -3.86
CA GLY A 186 -24.73 24.81 -4.25
C GLY A 186 -24.69 23.42 -3.60
N GLY A 187 -25.86 22.81 -3.42
CA GLY A 187 -26.03 21.59 -2.63
C GLY A 187 -26.96 21.82 -1.43
N ALA A 188 -27.71 20.79 -1.05
CA ALA A 188 -28.60 20.84 0.10
C ALA A 188 -27.88 20.41 1.36
N VAL A 189 -28.21 21.05 2.47
CA VAL A 189 -27.70 20.75 3.81
C VAL A 189 -28.89 20.50 4.73
N ARG A 190 -28.77 19.51 5.61
CA ARG A 190 -29.72 19.29 6.70
C ARG A 190 -29.01 18.94 7.98
N TYR A 191 -29.37 19.61 9.05
CA TYR A 191 -29.01 19.22 10.40
C TYR A 191 -30.20 18.62 11.14
N ASP A 192 -30.17 17.32 11.41
CA ASP A 192 -31.17 16.65 12.23
C ASP A 192 -30.78 16.75 13.71
N VAL A 193 -31.54 17.56 14.46
CA VAL A 193 -31.33 17.79 15.90
C VAL A 193 -31.48 16.52 16.73
N LYS A 194 -32.38 15.60 16.35
CA LYS A 194 -32.67 14.38 17.13
C LYS A 194 -31.48 13.42 17.09
N THR A 195 -30.87 13.27 15.93
CA THR A 195 -29.71 12.39 15.71
C THR A 195 -28.38 13.14 15.82
N ARG A 196 -28.43 14.47 15.96
CA ARG A 196 -27.30 15.40 15.86
C ARG A 196 -26.48 15.24 14.58
N ARG A 197 -27.13 14.77 13.51
CA ARG A 197 -26.47 14.38 12.27
C ARG A 197 -26.58 15.50 11.24
N LEU A 198 -25.42 15.91 10.72
CA LEU A 198 -25.34 16.74 9.53
C LEU A 198 -25.41 15.84 8.29
N TRP A 199 -26.15 16.29 7.31
CA TRP A 199 -26.25 15.74 5.98
C TRP A 199 -25.98 16.82 4.95
N VAL A 200 -25.20 16.48 3.94
CA VAL A 200 -24.90 17.35 2.82
C VAL A 200 -25.04 16.54 1.54
N THR A 201 -25.69 17.08 0.52
CA THR A 201 -25.70 16.47 -0.81
C THR A 201 -25.48 17.47 -1.92
N GLN A 202 -24.73 17.05 -2.94
CA GLN A 202 -24.49 17.82 -4.14
C GLN A 202 -24.41 16.89 -5.36
N ALA A 203 -24.93 17.36 -6.48
CA ALA A 203 -24.78 16.73 -7.80
C ALA A 203 -24.56 17.82 -8.85
N THR A 204 -23.83 17.50 -9.92
CA THR A 204 -23.49 18.48 -10.97
C THR A 204 -24.61 18.67 -12.00
N LYS A 205 -25.42 17.62 -12.24
CA LYS A 205 -26.45 17.60 -13.29
C LYS A 205 -27.88 17.51 -12.77
N GLU A 206 -28.06 17.25 -11.47
CA GLU A 206 -29.37 17.08 -10.85
C GLU A 206 -29.63 18.14 -9.76
N PRO A 207 -30.91 18.49 -9.52
CA PRO A 207 -31.28 19.35 -8.40
C PRO A 207 -30.71 18.81 -7.08
N SER A 208 -30.14 19.70 -6.28
CA SER A 208 -29.65 19.38 -4.93
C SER A 208 -30.42 20.23 -3.93
N ASP A 209 -31.71 19.96 -3.83
CA ASP A 209 -32.67 20.63 -2.95
C ASP A 209 -33.04 19.77 -1.74
N ALA A 210 -33.83 20.34 -0.83
CA ALA A 210 -34.25 19.68 0.39
C ALA A 210 -35.06 18.40 0.12
N ALA A 211 -35.92 18.40 -0.90
CA ALA A 211 -36.75 17.23 -1.24
C ALA A 211 -35.89 16.05 -1.70
N LYS A 212 -34.84 16.31 -2.50
CA LYS A 212 -33.92 15.25 -2.88
C LYS A 212 -33.10 14.75 -1.69
N LEU A 213 -32.74 15.62 -0.76
CA LEU A 213 -32.08 15.22 0.48
C LEU A 213 -32.99 14.36 1.38
N ASP A 214 -34.29 14.65 1.46
CA ASP A 214 -35.28 13.80 2.14
C ASP A 214 -35.31 12.39 1.55
N GLU A 215 -35.38 12.29 0.23
CA GLU A 215 -35.39 11.00 -0.47
C GLU A 215 -34.13 10.19 -0.18
N LEU A 216 -32.95 10.83 -0.20
CA LEU A 216 -31.68 10.18 0.11
C LEU A 216 -31.65 9.68 1.54
N ILE A 217 -31.97 10.54 2.53
CA ILE A 217 -31.98 10.16 3.94
C ILE A 217 -32.93 8.98 4.18
N ALA A 218 -34.10 8.98 3.55
CA ALA A 218 -35.04 7.86 3.62
C ALA A 218 -34.47 6.59 2.96
N SER A 219 -33.80 6.72 1.81
CA SER A 219 -33.13 5.62 1.11
C SER A 219 -32.06 4.96 1.98
N PHE A 220 -31.15 5.75 2.57
CA PHE A 220 -30.16 5.23 3.51
C PHE A 220 -30.83 4.61 4.75
N GLY A 221 -31.86 5.27 5.32
CA GLY A 221 -32.57 4.74 6.49
C GLY A 221 -33.30 3.42 6.28
N ASN A 222 -33.67 3.09 5.03
CA ASN A 222 -34.33 1.84 4.67
C ASN A 222 -33.37 0.75 4.19
N ALA A 223 -32.15 1.11 3.79
CA ALA A 223 -31.14 0.17 3.37
C ALA A 223 -30.51 -0.54 4.58
N GLY A 224 -30.21 -1.82 4.41
CA GLY A 224 -29.44 -2.62 5.35
C GLY A 224 -28.10 -3.06 4.75
N THR A 225 -27.29 -3.75 5.56
CA THR A 225 -25.98 -4.28 5.15
C THR A 225 -26.03 -5.17 3.90
N LYS A 226 -27.15 -5.87 3.69
CA LYS A 226 -27.38 -6.75 2.53
C LYS A 226 -27.66 -6.00 1.22
N ASP A 227 -28.08 -4.73 1.31
CA ASP A 227 -28.39 -3.92 0.13
C ASP A 227 -27.13 -3.26 -0.44
N SER A 228 -26.09 -3.08 0.39
CA SER A 228 -24.82 -2.51 -0.04
C SER A 228 -24.11 -3.42 -1.07
N PRO A 229 -23.24 -2.86 -1.95
CA PRO A 229 -22.43 -3.67 -2.86
C PRO A 229 -21.68 -4.78 -2.13
N ALA A 230 -21.81 -6.03 -2.57
CA ALA A 230 -21.24 -7.19 -1.86
C ALA A 230 -19.73 -7.07 -1.61
N THR A 231 -18.99 -6.55 -2.60
CA THR A 231 -17.53 -6.33 -2.49
C THR A 231 -17.17 -5.25 -1.47
N LEU A 232 -18.07 -4.33 -1.12
CA LEU A 232 -17.79 -3.32 -0.10
C LEU A 232 -17.68 -3.97 1.29
N GLY A 233 -18.70 -4.72 1.71
CA GLY A 233 -18.71 -5.36 3.03
C GLY A 233 -17.63 -6.43 3.16
N GLU A 234 -17.40 -7.21 2.10
CA GLU A 234 -16.33 -8.22 2.06
C GLU A 234 -14.96 -7.58 2.27
N LEU A 235 -14.64 -6.52 1.51
CA LEU A 235 -13.34 -5.86 1.60
C LEU A 235 -13.19 -5.01 2.87
N GLU A 236 -14.27 -4.41 3.38
CA GLU A 236 -14.26 -3.69 4.67
C GLU A 236 -13.87 -4.64 5.81
N SER A 237 -14.41 -5.85 5.85
CA SER A 237 -14.09 -6.83 6.91
C SER A 237 -12.60 -7.21 6.96
N ARG A 238 -11.87 -7.04 5.84
CA ARG A 238 -10.43 -7.25 5.74
C ARG A 238 -9.62 -6.02 6.15
N ILE A 239 -10.23 -4.86 6.37
CA ILE A 239 -9.52 -3.60 6.65
C ILE A 239 -9.89 -3.08 8.03
N ASP A 240 -11.18 -3.05 8.35
CA ASP A 240 -11.68 -2.48 9.59
C ASP A 240 -13.01 -3.11 9.99
N THR A 241 -13.02 -3.82 11.12
CA THR A 241 -14.24 -4.30 11.76
C THR A 241 -14.80 -3.30 12.77
N SER A 242 -13.97 -2.36 13.26
CA SER A 242 -14.34 -1.40 14.31
C SER A 242 -15.42 -0.39 13.88
N GLY A 243 -15.42 0.03 12.62
CA GLY A 243 -16.30 1.09 12.13
C GLY A 243 -15.81 2.50 12.43
N GLU A 244 -14.62 2.64 13.03
CA GLU A 244 -13.98 3.92 13.37
C GLU A 244 -12.78 4.22 12.47
N GLY A 245 -12.13 3.17 11.94
CA GLY A 245 -10.90 3.28 11.16
C GLY A 245 -11.11 3.93 9.78
N LEU A 246 -10.01 4.31 9.13
CA LEU A 246 -10.06 4.81 7.76
C LEU A 246 -10.49 3.67 6.85
N PHE A 247 -11.50 3.90 6.03
CA PHE A 247 -11.92 2.95 5.01
C PHE A 247 -12.35 3.69 3.76
N GLY A 248 -11.93 3.21 2.60
CA GLY A 248 -12.33 3.69 1.30
C GLY A 248 -12.65 2.50 0.41
N TRP A 249 -13.73 2.61 -0.35
CA TRP A 249 -14.14 1.66 -1.37
C TRP A 249 -14.67 2.42 -2.59
N VAL A 250 -14.34 1.93 -3.78
CA VAL A 250 -14.84 2.48 -5.04
C VAL A 250 -14.99 1.35 -6.05
N THR A 251 -16.13 1.30 -6.75
CA THR A 251 -16.25 0.45 -7.94
C THR A 251 -15.52 1.11 -9.11
N VAL A 252 -14.72 0.32 -9.81
CA VAL A 252 -14.00 0.72 -11.01
C VAL A 252 -14.52 0.00 -12.26
N ARG A 253 -15.71 -0.61 -12.15
CA ARG A 253 -16.41 -1.24 -13.27
C ARG A 253 -16.51 -0.27 -14.45
N GLY A 254 -16.08 -0.72 -15.62
CA GLY A 254 -16.12 0.06 -16.86
C GLY A 254 -14.99 1.09 -17.01
N VAL A 255 -14.29 1.48 -15.94
CA VAL A 255 -13.13 2.38 -16.01
C VAL A 255 -11.87 1.60 -16.39
N GLY A 256 -11.76 0.37 -15.91
CA GLY A 256 -10.62 -0.52 -16.14
C GLY A 256 -10.28 -0.76 -17.61
N ALA A 257 -11.29 -0.86 -18.49
CA ALA A 257 -11.08 -1.06 -19.92
C ALA A 257 -10.41 0.15 -20.61
N VAL A 258 -10.72 1.37 -20.15
CA VAL A 258 -10.09 2.60 -20.66
C VAL A 258 -8.62 2.66 -20.23
N ALA A 259 -8.35 2.36 -18.96
CA ALA A 259 -6.98 2.27 -18.45
C ALA A 259 -6.16 1.18 -19.17
N ALA A 260 -6.77 0.03 -19.43
CA ALA A 260 -6.18 -1.06 -20.19
C ALA A 260 -5.87 -0.67 -21.65
N ALA A 261 -6.75 0.07 -22.32
CA ALA A 261 -6.51 0.56 -23.67
C ALA A 261 -5.37 1.59 -23.76
N GLN A 262 -5.10 2.30 -22.65
CA GLN A 262 -4.00 3.27 -22.54
C GLN A 262 -2.69 2.63 -22.05
N ALA A 263 -2.77 1.46 -21.43
CA ALA A 263 -1.62 0.66 -21.05
C ALA A 263 -0.96 0.12 -22.33
N GLY A 264 -0.05 0.89 -22.90
CA GLY A 264 0.80 0.45 -24.01
C GLY A 264 1.69 -0.74 -23.62
N ASP A 265 2.70 -1.02 -24.44
CA ASP A 265 3.57 -2.19 -24.22
C ASP A 265 4.19 -2.19 -22.82
N ASN A 266 4.06 -3.34 -22.15
CA ASN A 266 4.51 -3.55 -20.78
C ASN A 266 5.44 -4.77 -20.73
N PRO A 267 6.58 -4.74 -19.99
CA PRO A 267 7.40 -5.93 -19.74
C PRO A 267 6.63 -7.11 -19.13
N LEU A 268 5.50 -6.86 -18.47
CA LEU A 268 4.58 -7.89 -17.96
C LEU A 268 3.54 -8.35 -19.00
N GLY A 269 3.75 -8.01 -20.27
CA GLY A 269 2.86 -8.35 -21.37
C GLY A 269 1.46 -7.75 -21.21
N ARG A 270 0.45 -8.56 -21.54
CA ARG A 270 -0.97 -8.21 -21.48
C ARG A 270 -1.56 -8.29 -20.07
N LEU A 271 -0.81 -8.81 -19.08
CA LEU A 271 -1.34 -9.05 -17.74
C LEU A 271 -1.80 -7.78 -17.01
N PRO A 272 -1.08 -6.64 -17.05
CA PRO A 272 -1.56 -5.42 -16.39
C PRO A 272 -2.82 -4.87 -17.05
N ALA A 273 -2.90 -4.93 -18.38
CA ALA A 273 -4.10 -4.50 -19.11
C ALA A 273 -5.30 -5.43 -18.81
N ASP A 274 -5.08 -6.75 -18.79
CA ASP A 274 -6.10 -7.72 -18.40
C ASP A 274 -6.57 -7.49 -16.96
N PHE A 275 -5.64 -7.38 -16.02
CA PHE A 275 -5.93 -7.12 -14.61
C PHE A 275 -6.71 -5.81 -14.44
N ALA A 276 -6.27 -4.73 -15.08
CA ALA A 276 -7.00 -3.46 -15.07
C ALA A 276 -8.41 -3.59 -15.66
N SER A 277 -8.58 -4.35 -16.75
CA SER A 277 -9.89 -4.57 -17.38
C SER A 277 -10.85 -5.41 -16.54
N LYS A 278 -10.31 -6.30 -15.70
CA LYS A 278 -11.07 -7.18 -14.79
C LYS A 278 -11.29 -6.56 -13.42
N ALA A 279 -10.50 -5.57 -13.04
CA ALA A 279 -10.70 -4.82 -11.80
C ALA A 279 -12.10 -4.22 -11.77
N ASP A 280 -12.83 -4.51 -10.71
CA ASP A 280 -14.20 -4.04 -10.52
C ASP A 280 -14.38 -3.25 -9.22
N ALA A 281 -13.47 -3.39 -8.25
CA ALA A 281 -13.43 -2.57 -7.04
C ALA A 281 -12.00 -2.35 -6.52
N ILE A 282 -11.81 -1.21 -5.86
CA ILE A 282 -10.60 -0.90 -5.08
C ILE A 282 -11.04 -0.54 -3.68
N ALA A 283 -10.38 -1.14 -2.68
CA ALA A 283 -10.56 -0.80 -1.27
C ALA A 283 -9.23 -0.46 -0.63
N PHE A 284 -9.23 0.52 0.27
CA PHE A 284 -8.05 0.89 1.04
C PHE A 284 -8.45 1.35 2.45
N GLY A 285 -7.53 1.28 3.39
CA GLY A 285 -7.78 1.86 4.70
C GLY A 285 -6.77 1.50 5.76
N ALA A 286 -7.03 2.02 6.95
CA ALA A 286 -6.25 1.84 8.16
C ALA A 286 -7.23 1.67 9.34
N GLY A 287 -7.39 0.43 9.82
CA GLY A 287 -8.39 0.08 10.82
C GLY A 287 -7.94 -1.06 11.71
N SER A 288 -8.91 -1.75 12.32
CA SER A 288 -8.65 -2.89 13.21
C SER A 288 -9.35 -4.14 12.73
N VAL A 289 -8.66 -5.28 12.76
CA VAL A 289 -9.21 -6.61 12.47
C VAL A 289 -8.66 -7.57 13.52
N ASP A 290 -9.54 -8.33 14.17
CA ASP A 290 -9.19 -9.34 15.17
C ASP A 290 -8.22 -8.85 16.27
N GLY A 291 -8.42 -7.62 16.74
CA GLY A 291 -7.61 -7.02 17.81
C GLY A 291 -6.24 -6.49 17.38
N LEU A 292 -5.93 -6.50 16.09
CA LEU A 292 -4.71 -5.93 15.51
C LEU A 292 -5.03 -4.76 14.59
N GLY A 293 -4.10 -3.82 14.50
CA GLY A 293 -4.14 -2.76 13.51
C GLY A 293 -3.76 -3.27 12.13
N GLN A 294 -4.49 -2.82 11.11
CA GLN A 294 -4.29 -3.20 9.71
C GLN A 294 -4.27 -1.96 8.82
N ILE A 295 -3.28 -1.86 7.94
CA ILE A 295 -3.33 -1.00 6.76
C ILE A 295 -3.39 -1.92 5.56
N ARG A 296 -4.35 -1.72 4.66
CA ARG A 296 -4.48 -2.56 3.46
C ARG A 296 -4.86 -1.72 2.25
N LEU A 297 -4.32 -2.10 1.10
CA LEU A 297 -4.79 -1.72 -0.22
C LEU A 297 -5.18 -3.02 -0.94
N ILE A 298 -6.40 -3.10 -1.44
CA ILE A 298 -6.95 -4.28 -2.11
C ILE A 298 -7.51 -3.85 -3.46
N VAL A 299 -7.11 -4.54 -4.51
CA VAL A 299 -7.76 -4.47 -5.83
C VAL A 299 -8.48 -5.78 -6.06
N HIS A 300 -9.79 -5.71 -6.24
CA HIS A 300 -10.64 -6.85 -6.59
C HIS A 300 -10.78 -6.89 -8.11
N ALA A 301 -10.16 -7.91 -8.71
CA ALA A 301 -10.05 -8.15 -10.15
C ALA A 301 -10.34 -9.63 -10.45
N PRO A 302 -11.60 -10.07 -10.26
CA PRO A 302 -11.97 -11.47 -10.39
C PRO A 302 -11.64 -11.98 -11.79
N GLN A 303 -11.13 -13.20 -11.87
CA GLN A 303 -10.73 -13.87 -13.11
C GLN A 303 -9.56 -13.22 -13.86
N ALA A 304 -8.87 -12.23 -13.30
CA ALA A 304 -7.67 -11.69 -13.92
C ALA A 304 -6.60 -12.78 -14.08
N ARG A 305 -6.00 -12.89 -15.27
CA ARG A 305 -5.01 -13.94 -15.57
C ARG A 305 -3.78 -13.84 -14.67
N ALA A 306 -3.39 -12.63 -14.27
CA ALA A 306 -2.31 -12.42 -13.31
C ALA A 306 -2.55 -13.19 -11.99
N LEU A 307 -3.78 -13.20 -11.47
CA LEU A 307 -4.12 -13.88 -10.23
C LEU A 307 -4.05 -15.41 -10.36
N GLN A 308 -4.27 -15.96 -11.56
CA GLN A 308 -4.13 -17.40 -11.82
C GLN A 308 -2.66 -17.89 -11.71
N TYR A 309 -1.70 -16.98 -11.90
CA TYR A 309 -0.27 -17.27 -11.73
C TYR A 309 0.23 -16.97 -10.32
N LEU A 310 -0.33 -15.95 -9.66
CA LEU A 310 0.15 -15.43 -8.38
C LEU A 310 -0.53 -16.05 -7.16
N ALA A 311 -1.80 -16.47 -7.27
CA ALA A 311 -2.56 -16.97 -6.13
C ALA A 311 -1.91 -18.24 -5.56
N PRO A 312 -1.48 -18.24 -4.29
CA PRO A 312 -0.93 -19.42 -3.65
C PRO A 312 -1.99 -20.54 -3.58
N VAL A 313 -1.56 -21.78 -3.81
CA VAL A 313 -2.45 -22.95 -3.80
C VAL A 313 -2.57 -23.55 -2.40
N SER A 314 -1.56 -23.34 -1.54
CA SER A 314 -1.50 -23.89 -0.18
C SER A 314 -0.56 -23.09 0.69
N PHE A 315 -0.85 -23.03 2.00
CA PHE A 315 0.03 -22.47 3.02
C PHE A 315 -0.16 -23.25 4.33
N ALA A 316 0.80 -24.10 4.64
CA ALA A 316 0.90 -24.92 5.85
C ALA A 316 2.38 -25.22 6.14
N PRO A 317 3.17 -24.23 6.62
CA PRO A 317 4.59 -24.41 6.86
C PRO A 317 4.79 -25.30 8.09
N SER A 318 5.03 -26.60 7.87
CA SER A 318 5.24 -27.62 8.91
C SER A 318 6.58 -27.52 9.63
N ILE A 319 7.47 -26.62 9.19
CA ILE A 319 8.79 -26.43 9.79
C ILE A 319 8.67 -25.96 11.24
N LYS A 320 9.59 -26.45 12.08
CA LYS A 320 9.67 -26.11 13.50
C LYS A 320 10.86 -25.20 13.81
N THR A 321 10.81 -24.51 14.93
CA THR A 321 11.85 -23.59 15.40
C THR A 321 12.30 -23.91 16.81
N ALA A 322 13.54 -23.52 17.13
CA ALA A 322 14.06 -23.56 18.48
C ALA A 322 13.54 -22.33 19.23
N GLY A 323 12.62 -22.55 20.17
CA GLY A 323 11.91 -21.46 20.84
C GLY A 323 11.01 -20.67 19.90
N GLU A 324 10.55 -19.51 20.36
CA GLU A 324 9.70 -18.64 19.54
C GLU A 324 10.54 -17.92 18.47
N PRO A 325 10.13 -17.94 17.19
CA PRO A 325 10.76 -17.14 16.16
C PRO A 325 10.76 -15.65 16.52
N ARG A 326 11.89 -14.99 16.28
CA ARG A 326 12.02 -13.54 16.35
C ARG A 326 11.34 -12.88 15.14
N TRP A 327 11.56 -13.46 13.97
CA TRP A 327 10.90 -13.06 12.72
C TRP A 327 10.82 -14.24 11.75
N VAL A 328 9.84 -14.16 10.84
CA VAL A 328 9.62 -15.12 9.76
C VAL A 328 9.32 -14.34 8.48
N LEU A 329 9.92 -14.78 7.37
CA LEU A 329 9.68 -14.34 6.01
C LEU A 329 9.21 -15.57 5.22
N THR A 330 8.10 -15.47 4.49
CA THR A 330 7.54 -16.57 3.71
C THR A 330 7.40 -16.17 2.24
N PHE A 331 7.71 -17.09 1.34
CA PHE A 331 7.44 -16.97 -0.09
C PHE A 331 6.65 -18.18 -0.56
N ALA A 332 5.59 -17.92 -1.34
CA ALA A 332 4.90 -18.96 -2.08
C ALA A 332 5.74 -19.39 -3.29
N VAL A 333 5.99 -20.68 -3.41
CA VAL A 333 6.70 -21.31 -4.51
C VAL A 333 5.67 -22.03 -5.40
N PRO A 334 5.54 -21.63 -6.68
CA PRO A 334 4.61 -22.27 -7.61
C PRO A 334 4.73 -23.80 -7.65
N GLY A 335 3.59 -24.45 -7.89
CA GLY A 335 3.54 -25.88 -8.19
C GLY A 335 3.84 -26.17 -9.67
N PRO A 336 4.10 -27.45 -10.03
CA PRO A 336 4.28 -27.85 -11.42
C PRO A 336 3.11 -27.46 -12.33
N GLU A 337 1.87 -27.56 -11.82
CA GLU A 337 0.66 -27.18 -12.58
C GLU A 337 0.57 -25.67 -12.83
N ALA A 338 0.91 -24.86 -11.83
CA ALA A 338 0.93 -23.40 -11.96
C ALA A 338 2.00 -22.95 -12.95
N TYR A 339 3.19 -23.56 -12.88
CA TYR A 339 4.27 -23.32 -13.83
C TYR A 339 3.88 -23.76 -15.25
N LYS A 340 3.26 -24.93 -15.40
CA LYS A 340 2.78 -25.41 -16.69
C LYS A 340 1.74 -24.46 -17.31
N ARG A 341 0.79 -23.95 -16.52
CA ARG A 341 -0.17 -22.94 -17.00
C ARG A 341 0.53 -21.67 -17.48
N PHE A 342 1.55 -21.21 -16.76
CA PHE A 342 2.36 -20.06 -17.17
C PHE A 342 3.07 -20.32 -18.50
N GLU A 343 3.69 -21.49 -18.66
CA GLU A 343 4.39 -21.89 -19.89
C GLU A 343 3.42 -22.01 -21.09
N ASP A 344 2.28 -22.68 -20.90
CA ASP A 344 1.27 -22.90 -21.94
C ASP A 344 0.67 -21.55 -22.46
N ASN A 345 0.64 -20.52 -21.61
CA ASN A 345 0.11 -19.19 -21.94
C ASN A 345 1.19 -18.13 -22.24
N LEU A 346 2.47 -18.49 -22.25
CA LEU A 346 3.58 -17.55 -22.33
C LEU A 346 3.50 -16.65 -23.58
N ASN A 347 3.23 -17.26 -24.74
CA ASN A 347 3.04 -16.52 -25.99
C ASN A 347 1.78 -15.64 -25.97
N LEU A 348 0.69 -16.16 -25.40
CA LEU A 348 -0.61 -15.46 -25.34
C LEU A 348 -0.50 -14.18 -24.51
N ASP A 349 0.16 -14.26 -23.36
CA ASP A 349 0.22 -13.20 -22.38
C ASP A 349 1.42 -12.27 -22.56
N PHE A 350 2.58 -12.77 -23.01
CA PHE A 350 3.81 -11.98 -23.08
C PHE A 350 4.32 -11.76 -24.51
N GLY A 351 3.74 -12.42 -25.52
CA GLY A 351 4.17 -12.34 -26.91
C GLY A 351 5.35 -13.26 -27.24
N SER A 352 5.58 -13.47 -28.54
CA SER A 352 6.60 -14.40 -29.06
C SER A 352 8.02 -14.05 -28.62
N ASP A 353 8.33 -12.77 -28.55
CA ASP A 353 9.69 -12.31 -28.27
C ASP A 353 10.07 -12.55 -26.80
N ALA A 354 9.16 -12.23 -25.88
CA ALA A 354 9.35 -12.52 -24.46
C ALA A 354 9.36 -14.03 -24.21
N ALA A 355 8.49 -14.78 -24.88
CA ALA A 355 8.49 -16.24 -24.82
C ALA A 355 9.83 -16.83 -25.29
N GLY A 356 10.36 -16.36 -26.42
CA GLY A 356 11.66 -16.76 -26.93
C GLY A 356 12.80 -16.46 -25.96
N LYS A 357 12.80 -15.28 -25.33
CA LYS A 357 13.78 -14.90 -24.29
C LYS A 357 13.68 -15.79 -23.05
N PHE A 358 12.48 -16.13 -22.62
CA PHE A 358 12.25 -17.03 -21.48
C PHE A 358 12.72 -18.45 -21.79
N HIS A 359 12.38 -19.02 -22.95
CA HIS A 359 12.87 -20.34 -23.35
C HIS A 359 14.40 -20.38 -23.50
N ALA A 360 15.01 -19.29 -23.98
CA ALA A 360 16.48 -19.16 -24.01
C ALA A 360 17.08 -19.08 -22.61
N LEU A 361 16.40 -18.45 -21.64
CA LEU A 361 16.79 -18.45 -20.24
C LEU A 361 16.69 -19.86 -19.65
N ASP A 362 15.56 -20.55 -19.85
CA ASP A 362 15.33 -21.91 -19.35
C ASP A 362 16.33 -22.91 -19.93
N LYS A 363 16.62 -22.82 -21.24
CA LYS A 363 17.68 -23.59 -21.89
C LYS A 363 19.04 -23.32 -21.27
N ARG A 364 19.39 -22.05 -21.00
CA ARG A 364 20.66 -21.71 -20.32
C ARG A 364 20.71 -22.28 -18.91
N MET A 365 19.60 -22.25 -18.18
CA MET A 365 19.48 -22.89 -16.86
C MET A 365 19.70 -24.40 -16.98
N GLN A 366 19.11 -25.06 -17.97
CA GLN A 366 19.28 -26.49 -18.21
C GLN A 366 20.70 -26.87 -18.63
N ASP A 367 21.32 -26.11 -19.52
CA ASP A 367 22.70 -26.34 -19.95
C ASP A 367 23.68 -26.16 -18.79
N ARG A 368 23.45 -25.15 -17.93
CA ARG A 368 24.32 -24.82 -16.79
C ARG A 368 24.10 -25.74 -15.59
N TYR A 369 22.85 -25.91 -15.18
CA TYR A 369 22.46 -26.59 -13.94
C TYR A 369 21.90 -27.99 -14.16
N GLY A 370 21.69 -28.43 -15.40
CA GLY A 370 21.23 -29.78 -15.72
C GLY A 370 19.74 -30.02 -15.51
N ALA A 371 18.99 -28.98 -15.18
CA ALA A 371 17.55 -29.02 -14.99
C ALA A 371 16.89 -27.80 -15.59
N ALA A 372 15.71 -27.99 -16.16
CA ALA A 372 14.83 -26.89 -16.54
C ALA A 372 14.13 -26.33 -15.29
N LEU A 373 13.60 -25.10 -15.37
CA LEU A 373 12.81 -24.48 -14.30
C LEU A 373 11.61 -25.35 -13.88
N ALA A 374 11.01 -26.07 -14.82
CA ALA A 374 9.94 -27.03 -14.54
C ALA A 374 10.35 -28.11 -13.52
N ASP A 375 11.61 -28.55 -13.54
CA ASP A 375 12.12 -29.57 -12.63
C ASP A 375 12.30 -29.03 -11.22
N TYR A 376 12.73 -27.78 -11.07
CA TYR A 376 12.79 -27.11 -9.76
C TYR A 376 11.41 -27.05 -9.08
N PHE A 377 10.35 -26.73 -9.82
CA PHE A 377 9.00 -26.72 -9.26
C PHE A 377 8.45 -28.12 -8.96
N LYS A 378 8.99 -29.18 -9.58
CA LYS A 378 8.71 -30.57 -9.17
C LYS A 378 9.43 -30.95 -7.88
N TRP A 379 10.62 -30.41 -7.63
CA TRP A 379 11.41 -30.74 -6.44
C TRP A 379 11.06 -29.90 -5.22
N PHE A 380 10.73 -28.62 -5.39
CA PHE A 380 10.65 -27.65 -4.31
C PHE A 380 9.32 -26.91 -4.26
N GLY A 381 8.88 -26.56 -3.06
CA GLY A 381 7.65 -25.84 -2.75
C GLY A 381 6.69 -26.69 -1.90
N PRO A 382 5.49 -26.17 -1.56
CA PRO A 382 4.93 -24.85 -1.93
C PRO A 382 5.54 -23.65 -1.21
N GLU A 383 6.47 -23.85 -0.28
CA GLU A 383 6.91 -22.78 0.63
C GLU A 383 8.43 -22.68 0.69
N LEU A 384 8.91 -21.43 0.70
CA LEU A 384 10.22 -21.07 1.21
C LEU A 384 10.00 -20.21 2.45
N VAL A 385 10.57 -20.62 3.58
CA VAL A 385 10.46 -19.93 4.86
C VAL A 385 11.86 -19.54 5.30
N VAL A 386 12.08 -18.26 5.57
CA VAL A 386 13.31 -17.77 6.19
C VAL A 386 12.94 -17.28 7.58
N PHE A 387 13.67 -17.69 8.60
CA PHE A 387 13.34 -17.31 9.97
C PHE A 387 14.60 -17.17 10.81
N ALA A 388 14.47 -16.42 11.90
CA ALA A 388 15.46 -16.44 12.97
C ALA A 388 14.81 -16.87 14.28
N ASP A 389 15.45 -17.80 14.96
CA ASP A 389 15.01 -18.39 16.22
C ASP A 389 16.18 -18.39 17.24
N ASP A 390 16.08 -19.16 18.31
CA ASP A 390 17.11 -19.23 19.37
C ASP A 390 18.41 -19.91 18.91
N ALA A 391 18.37 -20.70 17.83
CA ALA A 391 19.54 -21.41 17.29
C ALA A 391 20.27 -20.62 16.20
N GLY A 392 19.62 -19.62 15.57
CA GLY A 392 20.23 -18.80 14.54
C GLY A 392 19.27 -18.32 13.47
N THR A 393 19.78 -18.13 12.25
CA THR A 393 18.99 -17.73 11.07
C THR A 393 19.05 -18.83 10.03
N PHE A 394 17.89 -19.24 9.54
CA PHE A 394 17.73 -20.40 8.66
C PHE A 394 16.89 -20.07 7.43
N TYR A 395 17.23 -20.74 6.33
CA TYR A 395 16.49 -20.73 5.07
C TYR A 395 15.94 -22.14 4.86
N ALA A 396 14.65 -22.32 5.06
CA ALA A 396 13.97 -23.61 4.94
C ALA A 396 13.18 -23.65 3.63
N LEU A 397 13.64 -24.49 2.70
CA LEU A 397 12.94 -24.74 1.44
C LEU A 397 12.20 -26.07 1.53
N ARG A 398 10.88 -26.03 1.35
CA ARG A 398 10.07 -27.26 1.34
C ARG A 398 10.37 -28.08 0.09
N THR A 399 10.40 -29.39 0.25
CA THR A 399 10.69 -30.35 -0.81
C THR A 399 9.49 -31.23 -1.07
N ARG A 400 9.17 -31.39 -2.36
CA ARG A 400 8.17 -32.33 -2.87
C ARG A 400 8.82 -33.68 -3.21
N ASP A 401 10.07 -33.64 -3.68
CA ASP A 401 10.85 -34.83 -4.03
C ASP A 401 12.34 -34.64 -3.73
N MET A 402 12.71 -34.83 -2.46
CA MET A 402 14.10 -34.78 -1.99
C MET A 402 14.99 -35.80 -2.71
N LYS A 403 14.45 -36.98 -3.05
CA LYS A 403 15.22 -38.04 -3.70
C LYS A 403 15.65 -37.60 -5.09
N ALA A 404 14.71 -37.09 -5.90
CA ALA A 404 15.02 -36.59 -7.23
C ALA A 404 16.03 -35.44 -7.20
N TRP A 405 15.94 -34.54 -6.21
CA TRP A 405 16.93 -33.48 -6.02
C TRP A 405 18.33 -34.04 -5.72
N ARG A 406 18.47 -35.03 -4.84
CA ARG A 406 19.77 -35.69 -4.57
C ARG A 406 20.32 -36.41 -5.79
N ASP A 407 19.48 -37.15 -6.50
CA ASP A 407 19.88 -37.86 -7.72
C ASP A 407 20.37 -36.86 -8.78
N HIS A 408 19.71 -35.71 -8.90
CA HIS A 408 20.13 -34.63 -9.78
C HIS A 408 21.50 -34.05 -9.35
N MET A 409 21.71 -33.73 -8.08
CA MET A 409 22.99 -33.23 -7.59
C MET A 409 24.14 -34.23 -7.83
N ALA A 410 23.89 -35.53 -7.66
CA ALA A 410 24.86 -36.58 -7.95
C ALA A 410 25.19 -36.66 -9.46
N ALA A 411 24.18 -36.52 -10.32
CA ALA A 411 24.34 -36.48 -11.77
C ALA A 411 25.12 -35.24 -12.27
N MET A 412 25.21 -34.19 -11.46
CA MET A 412 25.97 -32.97 -11.77
C MET A 412 27.48 -33.09 -11.51
N GLY A 413 27.96 -34.20 -10.95
CA GLY A 413 29.39 -34.46 -10.70
C GLY A 413 30.31 -34.22 -11.92
N PRO A 414 29.98 -34.75 -13.12
CA PRO A 414 30.73 -34.49 -14.35
C PRO A 414 30.77 -33.01 -14.77
N ARG A 415 29.84 -32.18 -14.27
CA ARG A 415 29.79 -30.72 -14.49
C ARG A 415 30.49 -29.92 -13.38
N GLY A 416 31.33 -30.58 -12.57
CA GLY A 416 32.16 -29.94 -11.56
C GLY A 416 31.48 -29.69 -10.21
N TRP A 417 30.23 -30.14 -10.04
CA TRP A 417 29.57 -30.09 -8.74
C TRP A 417 30.23 -31.09 -7.78
N LYS A 418 30.42 -30.67 -6.53
CA LYS A 418 30.90 -31.53 -5.45
C LYS A 418 29.84 -31.55 -4.36
N THR A 419 29.49 -32.73 -3.90
CA THR A 419 28.55 -32.94 -2.80
C THR A 419 29.19 -33.82 -1.74
N GLY A 420 28.67 -33.74 -0.52
CA GLY A 420 29.05 -34.67 0.53
C GLY A 420 28.34 -34.36 1.84
N THR A 421 28.77 -35.04 2.88
CA THR A 421 28.37 -34.77 4.26
C THR A 421 29.59 -34.38 5.09
N SER A 422 29.36 -33.76 6.23
CA SER A 422 30.38 -33.45 7.23
C SER A 422 29.76 -33.59 8.61
N LYS A 423 30.51 -34.16 9.56
CA LYS A 423 30.08 -34.21 10.97
C LYS A 423 30.57 -32.96 11.69
N ILE A 424 29.63 -32.16 12.19
CA ILE A 424 29.88 -30.98 13.02
C ILE A 424 29.24 -31.26 14.37
N ASP A 425 30.05 -31.35 15.43
CA ASP A 425 29.60 -31.68 16.80
C ASP A 425 28.64 -32.88 16.89
N GLY A 426 28.89 -33.89 16.05
CA GLY A 426 28.08 -35.12 15.98
C GLY A 426 26.87 -35.03 15.04
N THR A 427 26.47 -33.85 14.60
CA THR A 427 25.42 -33.62 13.59
C THR A 427 25.98 -33.87 12.19
N GLU A 428 25.30 -34.70 11.40
CA GLU A 428 25.61 -34.85 9.98
C GLU A 428 24.98 -33.71 9.17
N VAL A 429 25.82 -32.92 8.51
CA VAL A 429 25.44 -31.76 7.69
C VAL A 429 25.79 -32.04 6.24
N HIS A 430 24.83 -31.88 5.35
CA HIS A 430 25.04 -32.00 3.91
C HIS A 430 25.66 -30.73 3.36
N TRP A 431 26.44 -30.87 2.29
CA TRP A 431 27.00 -29.72 1.58
C TRP A 431 27.10 -29.95 0.08
N VAL A 432 27.04 -28.83 -0.64
CA VAL A 432 27.24 -28.77 -2.09
C VAL A 432 28.13 -27.60 -2.43
N THR A 433 28.98 -27.80 -3.42
CA THR A 433 29.80 -26.76 -4.02
C THR A 433 29.56 -26.83 -5.52
N ALA A 434 28.89 -25.81 -6.04
CA ALA A 434 28.81 -25.57 -7.48
C ALA A 434 30.15 -25.01 -7.99
N PRO A 435 30.51 -25.24 -9.25
CA PRO A 435 31.70 -24.61 -9.83
C PRO A 435 31.60 -23.07 -9.75
N PRO A 436 32.71 -22.38 -9.46
CA PRO A 436 32.75 -20.92 -9.36
C PRO A 436 32.25 -20.26 -10.65
N GLN A 437 31.43 -19.21 -10.52
CA GLN A 437 30.84 -18.47 -11.66
C GLN A 437 31.59 -17.15 -11.82
N GLY A 438 32.44 -17.07 -12.84
CA GLY A 438 33.37 -15.97 -13.05
C GLY A 438 32.80 -14.90 -13.99
N SER A 439 33.60 -14.48 -14.96
CA SER A 439 33.17 -13.50 -15.97
C SER A 439 32.14 -14.03 -16.97
N ASP A 440 31.86 -15.33 -16.97
CA ASP A 440 30.91 -16.02 -17.86
C ASP A 440 29.43 -15.76 -17.53
N VAL A 441 29.15 -15.18 -16.36
CA VAL A 441 27.81 -14.69 -15.99
C VAL A 441 27.59 -13.21 -16.34
N LEU A 442 28.63 -12.49 -16.77
CA LEU A 442 28.49 -11.12 -17.19
C LEU A 442 27.79 -11.04 -18.57
N PRO A 443 26.96 -10.00 -18.80
CA PRO A 443 26.45 -9.68 -20.13
C PRO A 443 27.58 -9.52 -21.16
N ALA A 444 27.29 -9.80 -22.44
CA ALA A 444 28.28 -9.70 -23.51
C ALA A 444 28.88 -8.29 -23.68
N ASP A 445 28.12 -7.27 -23.29
CA ASP A 445 28.43 -5.84 -23.28
C ASP A 445 29.03 -5.35 -21.95
N ALA A 446 29.31 -6.24 -20.99
CA ALA A 446 29.90 -5.85 -19.72
C ALA A 446 31.28 -5.20 -19.92
N THR A 447 31.52 -4.11 -19.20
CA THR A 447 32.78 -3.36 -19.28
C THR A 447 33.98 -4.24 -18.91
N PRO A 448 35.13 -4.12 -19.60
CA PRO A 448 36.30 -4.96 -19.34
C PRO A 448 36.80 -4.92 -17.88
N SER A 449 36.56 -3.81 -17.17
CA SER A 449 36.88 -3.63 -15.74
C SER A 449 36.03 -4.48 -14.79
N MET A 450 34.86 -4.96 -15.22
CA MET A 450 33.99 -5.82 -14.41
C MET A 450 34.45 -7.29 -14.40
N LYS A 451 35.18 -7.73 -15.43
CA LYS A 451 35.60 -9.14 -15.56
C LYS A 451 36.47 -9.62 -14.39
N PRO A 452 37.53 -8.89 -13.95
CA PRO A 452 38.34 -9.33 -12.82
C PRO A 452 37.56 -9.39 -11.49
N LEU A 453 36.63 -8.47 -11.28
CA LEU A 453 35.75 -8.46 -10.10
C LEU A 453 34.78 -9.65 -10.13
N ALA A 454 34.19 -9.96 -11.29
CA ALA A 454 33.32 -11.12 -11.47
C ALA A 454 34.09 -12.43 -11.27
N GLU A 455 35.32 -12.56 -11.79
CA GLU A 455 36.18 -13.70 -11.50
C GLU A 455 36.50 -13.84 -10.00
N LEU A 456 36.76 -12.71 -9.32
CA LEU A 456 37.01 -12.70 -7.87
C LEU A 456 35.75 -13.12 -7.08
N ILE A 457 34.58 -12.62 -7.46
CA ILE A 457 33.29 -13.01 -6.88
C ILE A 457 33.01 -14.49 -7.14
N GLY A 458 33.29 -14.97 -8.35
CA GLY A 458 33.18 -16.37 -8.72
C GLY A 458 34.02 -17.28 -7.83
N ARG A 459 35.25 -16.87 -7.50
CA ARG A 459 36.13 -17.61 -6.57
C ARG A 459 35.61 -17.68 -5.15
N MET A 460 34.73 -16.77 -4.76
CA MET A 460 34.02 -16.85 -3.47
C MET A 460 32.90 -17.90 -3.49
N GLY A 461 32.75 -18.66 -4.59
CA GLY A 461 31.81 -19.76 -4.83
C GLY A 461 31.50 -20.57 -3.58
N GLY A 462 30.39 -20.17 -2.94
CA GLY A 462 30.02 -20.55 -1.59
C GLY A 462 29.66 -22.01 -1.52
N LYS A 463 30.39 -22.76 -0.70
CA LYS A 463 29.94 -24.06 -0.23
C LYS A 463 28.66 -23.84 0.58
N SER A 464 27.54 -24.37 0.09
CA SER A 464 26.25 -24.32 0.78
C SER A 464 26.11 -25.53 1.68
N TRP A 465 25.45 -25.33 2.82
CA TRP A 465 25.26 -26.35 3.85
C TRP A 465 23.78 -26.49 4.18
N TRP A 466 23.30 -27.70 4.43
CA TRP A 466 21.93 -27.92 4.88
C TRP A 466 21.75 -29.17 5.75
N LEU A 467 20.63 -29.19 6.47
CA LEU A 467 20.03 -30.36 7.07
C LEU A 467 18.77 -30.77 6.31
N GLU A 468 18.49 -32.06 6.31
CA GLU A 468 17.19 -32.59 5.90
C GLU A 468 16.33 -32.76 7.16
N ASP A 469 15.20 -32.04 7.22
CA ASP A 469 14.26 -32.03 8.36
C ASP A 469 12.86 -32.36 7.85
N GLY A 470 12.53 -33.65 7.83
CA GLY A 470 11.29 -34.14 7.21
C GLY A 470 11.23 -33.82 5.72
N ASP A 471 10.24 -33.02 5.32
CA ASP A 471 10.07 -32.52 3.96
C ASP A 471 10.84 -31.21 3.69
N TRP A 472 11.78 -30.78 4.55
CA TRP A 472 12.50 -29.52 4.41
C TRP A 472 14.01 -29.67 4.18
N ILE A 473 14.55 -28.82 3.32
CA ILE A 473 15.97 -28.48 3.27
C ILE A 473 16.17 -27.23 4.12
N VAL A 474 16.87 -27.36 5.25
CA VAL A 474 17.16 -26.24 6.15
C VAL A 474 18.62 -25.82 5.98
N MET A 475 18.84 -24.64 5.41
CA MET A 475 20.17 -24.07 5.18
C MET A 475 20.50 -23.00 6.21
N ALA A 476 21.79 -22.82 6.48
CA ALA A 476 22.32 -21.69 7.26
C ALA A 476 23.60 -21.17 6.63
N GLY A 477 24.00 -19.96 7.00
CA GLY A 477 25.24 -19.34 6.48
C GLY A 477 26.50 -20.12 6.85
N VAL A 478 26.46 -20.90 7.94
CA VAL A 478 27.56 -21.75 8.41
C VAL A 478 27.02 -23.08 8.94
N PRO A 479 27.75 -24.19 8.83
CA PRO A 479 27.27 -25.50 9.26
C PRO A 479 27.19 -25.65 10.80
N GLN A 480 27.86 -24.79 11.57
CA GLN A 480 27.76 -24.73 13.02
C GLN A 480 26.33 -24.36 13.46
N ALA A 481 25.72 -23.35 12.84
CA ALA A 481 24.34 -22.98 13.13
C ALA A 481 23.35 -24.13 12.87
N LEU A 482 23.64 -24.99 11.87
CA LEU A 482 22.86 -26.20 11.63
C LEU A 482 23.05 -27.23 12.75
N SER A 483 24.28 -27.41 13.24
CA SER A 483 24.54 -28.26 14.40
C SER A 483 23.86 -27.73 15.66
N ASP A 484 23.93 -26.43 15.92
CA ASP A 484 23.25 -25.76 17.03
C ASP A 484 21.73 -25.98 16.97
N ARG A 485 21.14 -25.84 15.77
CA ARG A 485 19.73 -26.16 15.54
C ARG A 485 19.41 -27.61 15.88
N ALA A 486 20.22 -28.56 15.39
CA ALA A 486 19.99 -29.98 15.67
C ALA A 486 20.09 -30.28 17.18
N ALA A 487 21.02 -29.62 17.89
CA ALA A 487 21.16 -29.72 19.34
C ALA A 487 19.97 -29.11 20.10
N ALA A 488 19.39 -28.02 19.59
CA ALA A 488 18.26 -27.32 20.19
C ALA A 488 16.94 -28.10 20.11
N LYS A 489 16.83 -29.10 19.23
CA LYS A 489 15.63 -29.96 19.03
C LYS A 489 14.34 -29.13 18.82
N PRO A 490 14.19 -28.47 17.66
CA PRO A 490 13.06 -27.59 17.36
C PRO A 490 11.70 -28.26 17.57
N ASP A 491 10.85 -27.64 18.38
CA ASP A 491 9.51 -28.13 18.73
C ASP A 491 8.39 -27.12 18.46
N THR A 492 8.73 -25.84 18.28
CA THR A 492 7.78 -24.75 18.11
C THR A 492 7.31 -24.66 16.66
N SER A 493 6.00 -24.80 16.45
CA SER A 493 5.35 -24.79 15.13
C SER A 493 5.32 -23.38 14.52
N VAL A 494 5.93 -23.22 13.34
CA VAL A 494 5.85 -21.94 12.60
C VAL A 494 4.43 -21.66 12.14
N ALA A 495 3.68 -22.68 11.71
CA ALA A 495 2.29 -22.52 11.32
C ALA A 495 1.43 -21.95 12.46
N ASP A 496 1.54 -22.50 13.69
CA ASP A 496 0.77 -22.03 14.84
C ASP A 496 1.21 -20.64 15.28
N TRP A 497 2.53 -20.37 15.24
CA TRP A 497 3.10 -19.07 15.54
C TRP A 497 2.60 -18.00 14.56
N LEU A 498 2.52 -18.29 13.26
CA LEU A 498 1.95 -17.39 12.26
C LEU A 498 0.43 -17.20 12.45
N ALA A 499 -0.31 -18.27 12.75
CA ALA A 499 -1.75 -18.21 13.00
C ALA A 499 -2.08 -17.29 14.20
N SER A 500 -1.30 -17.38 15.29
CA SER A 500 -1.48 -16.52 16.46
C SER A 500 -1.26 -15.02 16.19
N ARG A 501 -0.70 -14.67 15.03
CA ARG A 501 -0.40 -13.31 14.59
C ARG A 501 -1.36 -12.81 13.50
N HIS A 502 -2.42 -13.58 13.21
CA HIS A 502 -3.36 -13.31 12.11
C HIS A 502 -2.65 -13.13 10.75
N TYR A 503 -1.56 -13.87 10.54
CA TYR A 503 -0.82 -13.84 9.29
C TYR A 503 -1.71 -14.33 8.13
N PRO A 504 -1.74 -13.64 6.97
CA PRO A 504 -2.68 -13.94 5.87
C PRO A 504 -2.23 -15.14 5.01
N GLY A 505 -1.88 -16.25 5.67
CA GLY A 505 -1.13 -17.38 5.14
C GLY A 505 -1.45 -17.81 3.71
N ASN A 506 -2.63 -18.39 3.47
CA ASN A 506 -3.00 -18.95 2.16
C ASN A 506 -3.16 -17.92 1.02
N ARG A 507 -3.16 -16.63 1.35
CA ARG A 507 -3.12 -15.55 0.36
C ARG A 507 -1.72 -14.97 0.21
N THR A 508 -0.77 -15.32 1.07
CA THR A 508 0.54 -14.66 1.09
C THR A 508 1.43 -15.18 -0.05
N LEU A 509 1.67 -14.31 -1.03
CA LEU A 509 2.68 -14.54 -2.07
C LEU A 509 4.09 -14.34 -1.50
N ALA A 510 4.27 -13.24 -0.79
CA ALA A 510 5.50 -12.90 -0.06
C ALA A 510 5.10 -12.13 1.18
N GLY A 511 5.63 -12.48 2.34
CA GLY A 511 5.30 -11.76 3.56
C GLY A 511 6.34 -11.93 4.65
N PHE A 512 6.31 -11.00 5.58
CA PHE A 512 7.21 -10.89 6.72
C PHE A 512 6.36 -10.65 7.96
N THR A 513 6.74 -11.27 9.08
CA THR A 513 6.20 -10.93 10.39
C THR A 513 7.25 -11.12 11.47
N ALA A 514 7.18 -10.27 12.49
CA ALA A 514 8.10 -10.25 13.62
C ALA A 514 7.35 -10.03 14.93
N THR A 515 7.96 -10.48 16.02
CA THR A 515 7.51 -10.17 17.37
C THR A 515 8.08 -8.80 17.78
N THR A 516 7.21 -7.87 18.16
CA THR A 516 7.63 -6.59 18.77
C THR A 516 7.52 -6.67 20.29
N HIS A 517 8.22 -5.79 21.00
CA HIS A 517 8.18 -5.73 22.46
C HIS A 517 7.80 -4.33 22.91
N GLY A 518 6.96 -4.22 23.95
CA GLY A 518 6.57 -2.94 24.56
C GLY A 518 5.63 -2.07 23.73
N ALA A 519 5.24 -2.49 22.52
CA ALA A 519 4.45 -1.70 21.57
C ALA A 519 3.18 -1.07 22.19
N GLN A 520 2.45 -1.83 23.00
CA GLN A 520 1.22 -1.34 23.63
C GLN A 520 1.47 -0.28 24.71
N ARG A 521 2.53 -0.49 25.52
CA ARG A 521 2.96 0.48 26.54
C ARG A 521 3.36 1.79 25.86
N ASP A 522 4.16 1.69 24.81
CA ASP A 522 4.73 2.85 24.13
C ASP A 522 3.63 3.62 23.38
N ALA A 523 2.68 2.92 22.75
CA ALA A 523 1.47 3.52 22.19
C ALA A 523 0.62 4.24 23.24
N TYR A 524 0.40 3.61 24.41
CA TYR A 524 -0.38 4.22 25.49
C TYR A 524 0.28 5.48 26.05
N TYR A 525 1.59 5.47 26.29
CA TYR A 525 2.30 6.64 26.78
C TYR A 525 2.44 7.73 25.72
N THR A 526 2.58 7.38 24.44
CA THR A 526 2.51 8.35 23.34
C THR A 526 1.15 9.05 23.32
N TYR A 527 0.07 8.28 23.50
CA TYR A 527 -1.27 8.85 23.61
C TYR A 527 -1.41 9.80 24.81
N ILE A 528 -0.95 9.40 26.00
CA ILE A 528 -0.96 10.28 27.18
C ILE A 528 -0.15 11.57 26.94
N GLN A 529 1.00 11.48 26.27
CA GLN A 529 1.80 12.65 25.92
C GLN A 529 1.06 13.58 24.95
N ILE A 530 0.32 13.04 23.98
CA ILE A 530 -0.56 13.83 23.12
C ILE A 530 -1.61 14.56 23.96
N LEU A 531 -2.25 13.88 24.92
CA LEU A 531 -3.22 14.53 25.81
C LEU A 531 -2.57 15.64 26.65
N GLN A 532 -1.33 15.44 27.11
CA GLN A 532 -0.56 16.45 27.83
C GLN A 532 -0.24 17.67 26.94
N ILE A 533 0.12 17.45 25.68
CA ILE A 533 0.35 18.52 24.70
C ILE A 533 -0.95 19.28 24.47
N LEU A 534 -2.07 18.59 24.25
CA LEU A 534 -3.39 19.21 24.08
C LEU A 534 -3.80 20.00 25.33
N ALA A 535 -3.54 19.48 26.54
CA ALA A 535 -3.78 20.20 27.78
C ALA A 535 -2.97 21.50 27.83
N SER A 536 -1.67 21.40 27.55
CA SER A 536 -0.76 22.55 27.57
C SER A 536 -1.13 23.60 26.52
N MET A 537 -1.52 23.18 25.32
CA MET A 537 -1.94 24.05 24.23
C MET A 537 -3.25 24.79 24.50
N SER A 538 -4.15 24.18 25.27
CA SER A 538 -5.47 24.74 25.59
C SER A 538 -5.51 25.41 26.97
N GLY A 539 -4.36 25.56 27.65
CA GLY A 539 -4.29 26.06 29.02
C GLY A 539 -5.07 25.19 30.03
N SER A 540 -5.35 23.93 29.69
CA SER A 540 -6.14 23.03 30.51
C SER A 540 -5.36 22.52 31.71
N GLU A 541 -5.98 22.55 32.89
CA GLU A 541 -5.50 21.86 34.10
C GLU A 541 -5.90 20.36 34.08
N ALA A 542 -6.01 19.75 32.91
CA ALA A 542 -6.35 18.35 32.75
C ALA A 542 -5.25 17.46 33.37
N ASP A 543 -5.57 16.76 34.45
CA ASP A 543 -4.60 15.96 35.20
C ASP A 543 -4.49 14.55 34.61
N ILE A 544 -3.46 14.36 33.79
CA ILE A 544 -3.11 13.06 33.21
C ILE A 544 -2.68 12.03 34.26
N ALA A 545 -2.32 12.44 35.49
CA ALA A 545 -1.93 11.53 36.56
C ALA A 545 -3.12 10.70 37.10
N THR A 546 -4.35 11.06 36.73
CA THR A 546 -5.55 10.26 36.99
C THR A 546 -5.62 9.00 36.12
N LEU A 547 -4.85 8.94 35.03
CA LEU A 547 -4.79 7.78 34.15
C LEU A 547 -3.89 6.69 34.75
N PRO A 548 -4.25 5.40 34.58
CA PRO A 548 -3.45 4.29 35.09
C PRO A 548 -2.07 4.24 34.43
N SER A 549 -1.09 3.65 35.10
CA SER A 549 0.20 3.33 34.47
C SER A 549 0.08 2.08 33.59
N ALA A 550 0.90 1.95 32.54
CA ALA A 550 0.80 0.81 31.63
C ALA A 550 0.93 -0.56 32.33
N HIS A 551 1.79 -0.67 33.34
CA HIS A 551 1.99 -1.92 34.08
C HIS A 551 0.75 -2.36 34.89
N THR A 552 -0.17 -1.44 35.23
CA THR A 552 -1.41 -1.78 35.95
C THR A 552 -2.53 -2.22 35.01
N LEU A 553 -2.35 -2.04 33.70
CA LEU A 553 -3.36 -2.35 32.68
C LEU A 553 -3.30 -3.80 32.19
N GLY A 554 -2.24 -4.55 32.51
CA GLY A 554 -2.08 -5.93 32.03
C GLY A 554 -1.91 -6.02 30.51
N LEU A 555 -1.32 -5.00 29.88
CA LEU A 555 -1.07 -4.96 28.44
C LEU A 555 -0.09 -6.05 28.01
N PRO A 556 -0.35 -6.79 26.92
CA PRO A 556 0.64 -7.65 26.27
C PRO A 556 2.00 -6.98 26.07
N ASP A 557 3.06 -7.64 26.56
CA ASP A 557 4.44 -7.21 26.32
C ASP A 557 4.90 -7.52 24.90
N LYS A 558 4.42 -8.64 24.34
CA LYS A 558 4.68 -9.03 22.95
C LYS A 558 3.59 -8.47 22.04
N GLY A 559 4.02 -7.94 20.90
CA GLY A 559 3.16 -7.47 19.83
C GLY A 559 3.49 -8.10 18.49
N VAL A 560 2.71 -7.74 17.48
CA VAL A 560 2.88 -8.20 16.10
C VAL A 560 3.26 -7.03 15.21
N LEU A 561 4.21 -7.32 14.32
CA LEU A 561 4.49 -6.53 13.14
C LEU A 561 4.43 -7.44 11.92
N GLY A 562 3.84 -6.97 10.82
CA GLY A 562 3.86 -7.73 9.58
C GLY A 562 3.66 -6.87 8.33
N THR A 563 4.12 -7.41 7.21
CA THR A 563 3.83 -6.93 5.86
C THR A 563 3.60 -8.12 4.94
N ALA A 564 2.62 -8.05 4.06
CA ALA A 564 2.38 -9.11 3.09
C ALA A 564 1.88 -8.58 1.76
N ILE A 565 2.37 -9.20 0.69
CA ILE A 565 1.76 -9.18 -0.63
C ILE A 565 0.83 -10.38 -0.67
N GLU A 566 -0.45 -10.08 -0.78
CA GLU A 566 -1.53 -11.05 -0.78
C GLU A 566 -2.08 -11.20 -2.21
N ALA A 567 -2.31 -12.43 -2.63
CA ALA A 567 -3.03 -12.77 -3.85
C ALA A 567 -3.98 -13.93 -3.56
N ASP A 568 -5.23 -13.83 -3.99
CA ASP A 568 -6.15 -14.95 -4.10
C ASP A 568 -6.78 -14.96 -5.50
N GLN A 569 -7.84 -15.74 -5.73
CA GLN A 569 -8.45 -15.87 -7.06
C GLN A 569 -9.07 -14.56 -7.56
N ASP A 570 -9.41 -13.65 -6.64
CA ASP A 570 -10.18 -12.45 -6.96
C ASP A 570 -9.48 -11.16 -6.56
N THR A 571 -8.48 -11.20 -5.67
CA THR A 571 -7.85 -10.01 -5.12
C THR A 571 -6.33 -10.04 -5.18
N LEU A 572 -5.74 -8.88 -5.47
CA LEU A 572 -4.35 -8.56 -5.17
C LEU A 572 -4.35 -7.50 -4.06
N ALA A 573 -3.58 -7.71 -3.00
CA ALA A 573 -3.50 -6.79 -1.89
C ALA A 573 -2.09 -6.60 -1.34
N LEU A 574 -1.88 -5.43 -0.76
CA LEU A 574 -0.73 -5.12 0.09
C LEU A 574 -1.27 -4.87 1.50
N SER A 575 -0.71 -5.54 2.50
CA SER A 575 -1.10 -5.36 3.89
C SER A 575 0.09 -5.06 4.79
N PHE A 576 -0.19 -4.28 5.84
CA PHE A 576 0.69 -4.04 6.96
C PHE A 576 -0.10 -4.28 8.24
N THR A 577 0.44 -5.12 9.12
CA THR A 577 -0.15 -5.46 10.42
C THR A 577 0.73 -4.88 11.53
N TYR A 578 0.09 -4.29 12.54
CA TYR A 578 0.75 -3.70 13.70
C TYR A 578 -0.10 -3.89 14.96
N GLN A 579 0.49 -3.69 16.14
CA GLN A 579 -0.20 -4.00 17.40
C GLN A 579 -1.19 -2.90 17.83
N GLN A 580 -0.76 -1.63 17.87
CA GLN A 580 -1.57 -0.49 18.33
C GLN A 580 -1.46 0.77 17.48
N THR A 581 -0.28 1.16 17.01
CA THR A 581 -0.15 2.35 16.15
C THR A 581 0.64 2.05 14.89
N PRO A 582 0.29 2.68 13.75
CA PRO A 582 1.11 2.57 12.54
C PRO A 582 2.56 3.03 12.72
N TYR A 583 2.83 3.87 13.73
CA TYR A 583 4.19 4.32 14.05
C TYR A 583 5.13 3.15 14.37
N GLU A 584 4.60 2.05 14.91
CA GLU A 584 5.35 0.81 15.13
C GLU A 584 6.00 0.29 13.83
N LEU A 585 5.38 0.51 12.67
CA LEU A 585 5.94 0.11 11.37
C LEU A 585 7.24 0.84 11.05
N VAL A 586 7.39 2.08 11.54
CA VAL A 586 8.56 2.93 11.31
C VAL A 586 9.62 2.70 12.38
N ASP A 587 9.23 2.61 13.65
CA ASP A 587 10.13 2.52 14.78
C ASP A 587 10.64 1.08 15.01
N SER A 588 9.73 0.11 15.02
CA SER A 588 10.04 -1.30 15.34
C SER A 588 10.29 -2.19 14.12
N GLY A 589 9.89 -1.76 12.91
CA GLY A 589 10.06 -2.57 11.69
C GLY A 589 11.48 -2.69 11.15
N GLY A 590 12.38 -1.84 11.65
CA GLY A 590 13.78 -1.83 11.26
C GLY A 590 13.99 -1.62 9.76
N ALA A 591 15.26 -1.61 9.36
CA ALA A 591 15.63 -1.48 7.94
C ALA A 591 15.10 -2.64 7.07
N MET A 592 14.74 -3.79 7.66
CA MET A 592 14.39 -5.02 6.92
C MET A 592 12.96 -5.02 6.36
N SER A 593 11.93 -4.58 7.10
CA SER A 593 10.56 -4.54 6.56
C SER A 593 10.44 -3.54 5.40
N ILE A 594 11.08 -2.39 5.56
CA ILE A 594 11.23 -1.35 4.54
C ILE A 594 12.07 -1.90 3.39
N ALA A 595 13.25 -2.48 3.62
CA ALA A 595 14.09 -2.99 2.54
C ALA A 595 13.40 -4.08 1.71
N VAL A 596 12.70 -5.03 2.35
CA VAL A 596 11.97 -6.08 1.64
C VAL A 596 10.82 -5.48 0.82
N THR A 597 10.01 -4.61 1.42
CA THR A 597 8.89 -3.97 0.71
C THR A 597 9.40 -3.05 -0.41
N SER A 598 10.41 -2.23 -0.14
CA SER A 598 11.06 -1.35 -1.12
C SER A 598 11.73 -2.13 -2.24
N ALA A 599 12.37 -3.27 -1.96
CA ALA A 599 12.96 -4.12 -2.99
C ALA A 599 11.91 -4.71 -3.93
N ILE A 600 10.78 -5.17 -3.37
CA ILE A 600 9.69 -5.73 -4.18
C ILE A 600 9.00 -4.61 -5.00
N LEU A 601 8.70 -3.47 -4.36
CA LEU A 601 8.11 -2.31 -5.04
C LEU A 601 9.05 -1.77 -6.13
N ALA A 602 10.37 -1.71 -5.88
CA ALA A 602 11.35 -1.28 -6.86
C ALA A 602 11.44 -2.24 -8.04
N ALA A 603 11.39 -3.56 -7.82
CA ALA A 603 11.41 -4.55 -8.90
C ALA A 603 10.25 -4.37 -9.90
N ILE A 604 9.08 -3.94 -9.42
CA ILE A 604 7.90 -3.66 -10.26
C ILE A 604 7.96 -2.23 -10.84
N ALA A 605 8.36 -1.24 -10.04
CA ALA A 605 8.26 0.17 -10.39
C ALA A 605 9.41 0.67 -11.28
N VAL A 606 10.63 0.18 -11.10
CA VAL A 606 11.83 0.68 -11.81
C VAL A 606 11.70 0.57 -13.33
N PRO A 607 11.32 -0.57 -13.93
CA PRO A 607 11.21 -0.68 -15.39
C PRO A 607 10.16 0.27 -15.99
N GLN A 608 9.06 0.51 -15.26
CA GLN A 608 8.00 1.42 -15.70
C GLN A 608 8.38 2.89 -15.53
N TYR A 609 9.07 3.21 -14.42
CA TYR A 609 9.56 4.54 -14.17
C TYR A 609 10.60 4.95 -15.22
N GLU A 610 11.51 4.05 -15.62
CA GLU A 610 12.44 4.30 -16.73
C GLU A 610 11.71 4.65 -18.03
N ASN A 611 10.69 3.87 -18.41
CA ASN A 611 9.91 4.15 -19.62
C ASN A 611 9.19 5.52 -19.53
N TYR A 612 8.66 5.88 -18.35
CA TYR A 612 8.02 7.16 -18.11
C TYR A 612 9.02 8.32 -18.22
N THR A 613 10.20 8.20 -17.60
CA THR A 613 11.25 9.22 -17.69
C THR A 613 11.76 9.40 -19.11
N MET A 614 11.89 8.32 -19.89
CA MET A 614 12.25 8.43 -21.31
C MET A 614 11.17 9.17 -22.11
N ARG A 615 9.89 8.83 -21.93
CA ARG A 615 8.78 9.58 -22.58
C ARG A 615 8.75 11.05 -22.19
N ALA A 616 9.04 11.35 -20.92
CA ALA A 616 9.11 12.73 -20.44
C ALA A 616 10.26 13.49 -21.12
N GLN A 617 11.43 12.87 -21.28
CA GLN A 617 12.54 13.45 -22.02
C GLN A 617 12.22 13.67 -23.50
N VAL A 618 11.57 12.70 -24.17
CA VAL A 618 11.14 12.85 -25.57
C VAL A 618 10.10 13.99 -25.71
N ASN A 619 9.14 14.12 -24.79
CA ASN A 619 8.20 15.25 -24.77
C ASN A 619 8.91 16.58 -24.53
N LEU A 620 9.91 16.60 -23.65
CA LEU A 620 10.73 17.79 -23.40
C LEU A 620 11.50 18.18 -24.67
N ALA A 621 12.12 17.22 -25.37
CA ALA A 621 12.77 17.47 -26.66
C ALA A 621 11.78 18.04 -27.70
N LEU A 622 10.57 17.49 -27.77
CA LEU A 622 9.51 17.96 -28.68
C LEU A 622 9.14 19.44 -28.47
N ALA A 623 9.18 19.92 -27.23
CA ALA A 623 8.90 21.33 -26.91
C ALA A 623 9.91 22.31 -27.54
N ALA A 624 11.10 21.85 -27.95
CA ALA A 624 12.06 22.67 -28.69
C ALA A 624 11.55 23.06 -30.09
N ALA A 625 10.58 22.31 -30.65
CA ALA A 625 10.02 22.61 -31.96
C ALA A 625 9.03 23.78 -31.97
N ASP A 626 8.39 24.12 -30.85
CA ASP A 626 7.33 25.13 -30.81
C ASP A 626 7.71 26.50 -31.43
N PRO A 627 8.85 27.14 -31.05
CA PRO A 627 9.27 28.39 -31.68
C PRO A 627 9.62 28.22 -33.17
N VAL A 628 10.09 27.03 -33.56
CA VAL A 628 10.43 26.71 -34.94
C VAL A 628 9.16 26.55 -35.79
N LYS A 629 8.14 25.87 -35.26
CA LYS A 629 6.82 25.71 -35.90
C LYS A 629 6.16 27.06 -36.14
N GLU A 630 6.26 27.98 -35.18
CA GLU A 630 5.75 29.34 -35.32
C GLU A 630 6.45 30.10 -36.46
N ALA A 631 7.79 30.03 -36.53
CA ALA A 631 8.58 30.67 -37.58
C ALA A 631 8.28 30.09 -38.96
N VAL A 632 8.19 28.76 -39.07
CA VAL A 632 7.80 28.05 -40.30
C VAL A 632 6.40 28.47 -40.75
N GLY A 633 5.43 28.50 -39.83
CA GLY A 633 4.06 28.93 -40.09
C GLY A 633 3.97 30.37 -40.58
N LYS A 634 4.64 31.31 -39.90
CA LYS A 634 4.71 32.73 -40.31
C LYS A 634 5.31 32.87 -41.71
N LYS A 635 6.40 32.15 -42.00
CA LYS A 635 7.04 32.19 -43.33
C LYS A 635 6.11 31.63 -44.41
N ARG A 636 5.42 30.52 -44.13
CA ARG A 636 4.45 29.90 -45.02
C ARG A 636 3.29 30.85 -45.34
N LEU A 637 2.74 31.52 -44.33
CA LEU A 637 1.66 32.50 -44.49
C LEU A 637 2.11 33.74 -45.28
N ALA A 638 3.33 34.22 -45.05
CA ALA A 638 3.84 35.42 -45.71
C ALA A 638 4.24 35.20 -47.18
N THR A 639 4.75 34.02 -47.53
CA THR A 639 5.40 33.76 -48.83
C THR A 639 4.72 32.70 -49.69
N GLY A 640 3.74 31.97 -49.13
CA GLY A 640 3.11 30.85 -49.81
C GLY A 640 4.03 29.66 -50.07
N ARG A 641 5.21 29.59 -49.43
CA ARG A 641 6.20 28.50 -49.52
C ARG A 641 6.77 28.19 -48.12
N PHE A 642 7.05 26.92 -47.84
CA PHE A 642 7.74 26.57 -46.60
C PHE A 642 9.23 26.92 -46.71
N PRO A 643 9.87 27.38 -45.61
CA PRO A 643 11.32 27.54 -45.58
C PRO A 643 12.01 26.18 -45.69
N ALA A 644 13.15 26.14 -46.38
CA ALA A 644 13.95 24.92 -46.56
C ALA A 644 15.14 24.84 -45.59
N THR A 645 15.35 25.86 -44.74
CA THR A 645 16.44 25.95 -43.75
C THR A 645 16.05 26.86 -42.59
N ASN A 646 16.73 26.72 -41.44
CA ASN A 646 16.57 27.60 -40.28
C ASN A 646 16.76 29.08 -40.63
N ALA A 647 17.81 29.40 -41.38
CA ALA A 647 18.10 30.78 -41.80
C ALA A 647 16.98 31.36 -42.70
N ALA A 648 16.37 30.55 -43.57
CA ALA A 648 15.24 30.98 -44.40
C ALA A 648 13.97 31.30 -43.58
N ALA A 649 13.83 30.65 -42.42
CA ALA A 649 12.79 30.93 -41.43
C ALA A 649 13.15 32.09 -40.47
N GLY A 650 14.36 32.64 -40.55
CA GLY A 650 14.83 33.70 -39.65
C GLY A 650 15.33 33.20 -38.29
N LEU A 651 15.72 31.93 -38.20
CA LEU A 651 16.19 31.27 -36.98
C LEU A 651 17.72 31.10 -36.97
N GLY A 652 18.26 30.80 -35.79
CA GLY A 652 19.67 30.52 -35.55
C GLY A 652 20.14 29.15 -36.08
N LYS A 653 21.38 28.78 -35.73
CA LYS A 653 21.94 27.46 -36.07
C LYS A 653 21.18 26.34 -35.34
N PRO A 654 21.08 25.13 -35.91
CA PRO A 654 20.31 24.03 -35.30
C PRO A 654 20.64 23.77 -33.83
N GLU A 655 21.91 23.84 -33.44
CA GLU A 655 22.39 23.54 -32.08
C GLU A 655 21.97 24.62 -31.06
N THR A 656 21.60 25.82 -31.53
CA THR A 656 21.15 26.93 -30.68
C THR A 656 19.64 26.92 -30.41
N LEU A 657 18.91 26.02 -31.09
CA LEU A 657 17.45 25.91 -31.00
C LEU A 657 17.00 24.73 -30.11
N GLY A 658 17.95 23.93 -29.63
CA GLY A 658 17.71 22.80 -28.75
C GLY A 658 17.36 23.20 -27.30
N ASN A 659 17.28 22.20 -26.43
CA ASN A 659 17.05 22.36 -24.99
C ASN A 659 17.87 21.34 -24.19
N ASP A 660 17.54 21.13 -22.92
CA ASP A 660 18.25 20.18 -22.05
C ASP A 660 18.31 18.74 -22.61
N ILE A 661 17.44 18.35 -23.54
CA ILE A 661 17.39 17.01 -24.15
C ILE A 661 17.65 17.04 -25.65
N ALA A 662 17.12 18.05 -26.36
CA ALA A 662 17.33 18.23 -27.79
C ALA A 662 18.68 18.91 -28.06
N GLY A 663 19.61 18.22 -28.71
CA GLY A 663 20.90 18.76 -29.12
C GLY A 663 20.81 19.68 -30.33
N SER A 664 19.85 19.44 -31.24
CA SER A 664 19.63 20.30 -32.41
C SER A 664 18.19 20.28 -32.90
N VAL A 665 17.78 21.38 -33.55
CA VAL A 665 16.51 21.48 -34.29
C VAL A 665 16.75 22.05 -35.68
N GLU A 666 16.46 21.29 -36.72
CA GLU A 666 16.76 21.63 -38.11
C GLU A 666 15.49 21.63 -38.98
N ILE A 667 15.32 22.68 -39.79
CA ILE A 667 14.32 22.73 -40.86
C ILE A 667 14.92 22.13 -42.13
N GLY A 668 14.29 21.07 -42.62
CA GLY A 668 14.59 20.42 -43.89
C GLY A 668 13.70 20.86 -45.05
N GLN A 669 13.78 20.11 -46.15
CA GLN A 669 12.94 20.34 -47.32
C GLN A 669 11.45 20.20 -46.98
N GLY A 670 10.61 20.96 -47.68
CA GLY A 670 9.15 20.95 -47.42
C GLY A 670 8.73 21.59 -46.09
N GLY A 671 9.67 22.15 -45.30
CA GLY A 671 9.39 22.72 -43.99
C GLY A 671 9.33 21.71 -42.85
N SER A 672 9.77 20.46 -43.10
CA SER A 672 9.90 19.45 -42.05
C SER A 672 10.88 19.91 -40.96
N ILE A 673 10.58 19.64 -39.70
CA ILE A 673 11.42 19.96 -38.55
C ILE A 673 11.95 18.66 -37.96
N THR A 674 13.27 18.49 -37.97
CA THR A 674 13.95 17.38 -37.32
C THR A 674 14.56 17.84 -36.00
N ILE A 675 14.19 17.20 -34.91
CA ILE A 675 14.78 17.38 -33.58
C ILE A 675 15.70 16.20 -33.33
N THR A 676 16.96 16.43 -33.00
CA THR A 676 17.91 15.37 -32.63
C THR A 676 18.13 15.39 -31.12
N LEU A 677 17.95 14.25 -30.46
CA LEU A 677 18.24 14.07 -29.03
C LEU A 677 19.74 13.84 -28.84
N ASP A 678 20.30 14.41 -27.76
CA ASP A 678 21.74 14.35 -27.47
C ASP A 678 21.99 14.04 -25.98
N ALA A 679 22.74 12.97 -25.72
CA ALA A 679 23.15 12.56 -24.38
C ALA A 679 24.48 13.20 -23.95
N THR A 680 25.14 13.96 -24.83
CA THR A 680 26.43 14.60 -24.58
C THR A 680 26.27 15.87 -23.75
N PRO A 681 26.98 16.02 -22.62
CA PRO A 681 26.94 17.25 -21.84
C PRO A 681 27.25 18.49 -22.70
N PRO A 682 26.47 19.58 -22.58
CA PRO A 682 25.58 19.90 -21.47
C PRO A 682 24.17 19.30 -21.55
N HIS A 683 23.83 18.61 -22.65
CA HIS A 683 22.55 17.93 -22.81
C HIS A 683 22.48 16.69 -21.90
N LYS A 684 21.26 16.29 -21.57
CA LYS A 684 20.93 15.33 -20.51
C LYS A 684 19.96 14.26 -21.01
N ALA A 685 19.90 14.03 -22.32
CA ALA A 685 19.14 12.87 -22.81
C ALA A 685 19.73 11.60 -22.23
N ASP A 686 18.88 10.62 -21.95
CA ASP A 686 19.33 9.30 -21.59
C ASP A 686 20.09 8.65 -22.76
N GLN A 687 21.10 7.85 -22.44
CA GLN A 687 21.93 7.18 -23.46
C GLN A 687 21.11 6.28 -24.40
N LYS A 688 19.96 5.75 -23.96
CA LYS A 688 19.04 4.98 -24.81
C LYS A 688 18.31 5.83 -25.87
N LEU A 689 18.32 7.15 -25.73
CA LEU A 689 17.69 8.12 -26.65
C LEU A 689 18.71 8.87 -27.50
N ASP A 690 20.01 8.66 -27.26
CA ASP A 690 21.08 9.39 -27.92
C ASP A 690 21.01 9.22 -29.44
N SER A 691 21.18 10.33 -30.16
CA SER A 691 21.04 10.40 -31.63
C SER A 691 19.66 10.04 -32.19
N GLY A 692 18.66 9.76 -31.35
CA GLY A 692 17.27 9.57 -31.78
C GLY A 692 16.68 10.87 -32.33
N GLN A 693 15.76 10.77 -33.28
CA GLN A 693 15.17 11.92 -33.95
C GLN A 693 13.65 11.96 -33.82
N LEU A 694 13.10 13.16 -33.67
CA LEU A 694 11.67 13.44 -33.85
C LEU A 694 11.52 14.28 -35.11
N VAL A 695 10.73 13.80 -36.07
CA VAL A 695 10.48 14.49 -37.34
C VAL A 695 9.05 15.00 -37.34
N LEU A 696 8.89 16.31 -37.54
CA LEU A 696 7.59 16.97 -37.64
C LEU A 696 7.37 17.46 -39.06
N THR A 697 6.36 16.90 -39.73
CA THR A 697 6.04 17.24 -41.12
C THR A 697 4.83 18.16 -41.17
N PRO A 698 4.95 19.38 -41.73
CA PRO A 698 3.84 20.32 -41.80
C PRO A 698 2.84 19.94 -42.89
N ARG A 699 1.57 20.22 -42.64
CA ARG A 699 0.46 20.08 -43.60
C ARG A 699 -0.40 21.33 -43.57
N VAL A 700 -0.92 21.74 -44.72
CA VAL A 700 -1.84 22.87 -44.79
C VAL A 700 -3.26 22.34 -44.88
N GLU A 701 -4.05 22.54 -43.82
CA GLU A 701 -5.46 22.18 -43.77
C GLU A 701 -6.28 23.43 -43.44
N GLU A 702 -7.30 23.72 -44.25
CA GLU A 702 -8.22 24.87 -44.05
C GLU A 702 -7.53 26.23 -43.83
N GLY A 703 -6.34 26.43 -44.42
CA GLY A 703 -5.57 27.67 -44.27
C GLY A 703 -4.74 27.77 -42.97
N ARG A 704 -4.65 26.69 -42.18
CA ARG A 704 -3.77 26.53 -41.01
C ARG A 704 -2.66 25.52 -41.30
N VAL A 705 -1.58 25.59 -40.53
CA VAL A 705 -0.46 24.64 -40.62
C VAL A 705 -0.54 23.67 -39.46
N ASP A 706 -0.92 22.43 -39.76
CA ASP A 706 -0.94 21.31 -38.83
C ASP A 706 0.34 20.47 -38.98
N TRP A 707 0.64 19.62 -37.99
CA TRP A 707 1.90 18.88 -37.94
C TRP A 707 1.67 17.41 -37.63
N ALA A 708 2.19 16.54 -38.49
CA ALA A 708 2.36 15.12 -38.18
C ALA A 708 3.70 14.94 -37.48
N CYS A 709 3.79 14.03 -36.50
CA CYS A 709 5.03 13.71 -35.81
C CYS A 709 5.36 12.22 -35.96
N GLU A 710 6.64 11.92 -36.07
CA GLU A 710 7.20 10.58 -36.08
C GLU A 710 8.53 10.55 -35.32
N GLY A 711 8.93 9.37 -34.86
CA GLY A 711 10.23 9.15 -34.25
C GLY A 711 11.08 8.20 -35.09
N ASP A 712 12.35 8.56 -35.30
CA ASP A 712 13.37 7.72 -35.94
C ASP A 712 14.49 7.41 -34.94
N GLY A 713 14.98 6.17 -34.91
CA GLY A 713 15.97 5.72 -33.94
C GLY A 713 15.50 5.71 -32.47
N ILE A 714 14.22 5.99 -32.21
CA ILE A 714 13.62 5.98 -30.86
C ILE A 714 12.63 4.81 -30.78
N ASP A 715 12.77 3.96 -29.75
CA ASP A 715 11.83 2.86 -29.52
C ASP A 715 10.39 3.41 -29.37
N PRO A 716 9.40 2.87 -30.11
CA PRO A 716 8.01 3.35 -30.07
C PRO A 716 7.40 3.46 -28.67
N LYS A 717 7.86 2.63 -27.72
CA LYS A 717 7.39 2.70 -26.34
C LYS A 717 7.82 3.98 -25.62
N TYR A 718 8.86 4.67 -26.08
CA TYR A 718 9.31 5.97 -25.54
C TYR A 718 8.70 7.16 -26.28
N LEU A 719 8.09 6.94 -27.44
CA LEU A 719 7.41 8.00 -28.19
C LEU A 719 6.06 8.36 -27.55
N PRO A 720 5.69 9.65 -27.49
CA PRO A 720 4.34 10.07 -27.16
C PRO A 720 3.36 9.61 -28.25
N ALA A 721 2.09 9.46 -27.92
CA ALA A 721 1.07 8.96 -28.85
C ALA A 721 1.00 9.76 -30.16
N ALA A 722 1.23 11.08 -30.10
CA ALA A 722 1.24 11.97 -31.26
C ALA A 722 2.36 11.67 -32.28
N CYS A 723 3.42 10.97 -31.87
CA CYS A 723 4.61 10.68 -32.70
C CYS A 723 4.72 9.21 -33.12
N ARG A 724 3.64 8.41 -32.99
CA ARG A 724 3.61 6.98 -33.35
C ARG A 724 2.97 6.71 -34.72
N GLY A 725 2.78 7.73 -35.54
CA GLY A 725 2.17 7.61 -36.87
C GLY A 725 3.14 6.99 -37.90
N PRO A 726 2.62 6.43 -39.01
CA PRO A 726 3.45 5.90 -40.09
C PRO A 726 4.24 7.02 -40.79
N VAL A 727 5.44 6.68 -41.26
CA VAL A 727 6.30 7.57 -42.04
C VAL A 727 5.57 8.04 -43.29
N LEU A 728 5.40 9.36 -43.40
CA LEU A 728 4.82 9.96 -44.60
C LEU A 728 5.98 10.33 -45.51
N GLU A 729 6.18 9.54 -46.58
CA GLU A 729 7.17 9.88 -47.60
C GLU A 729 6.91 11.30 -48.15
N PRO A 730 7.97 12.10 -48.38
CA PRO A 730 7.89 13.53 -48.67
C PRO A 730 7.18 13.91 -49.98
#